data_AF-A0A4P5VY72-F1
#
_entry.id   AF-A0A4P5VY72-F1
#
_cell.length_a   1.000
_cell.length_b   1.000
_cell.length_c   1.000
_cell.angle_alpha   90.00
_cell.angle_beta   90.00
_cell.angle_gamma   90.00
#
_symmetry.space_group_name_H-M   'P 1'
#
loop_
_entity.id
_entity.type
_entity.pdbx_description
1 polymer ?
#
loop_
_entity_poly.entity_id
_entity_poly.type
_entity_poly.pdbx_seq_one_letter_code
_entity_poly.pdbx_strand_id
1 'polypeptide(L)'
;MLLAPLLGSFLGCPPPEDSAGACAPEIETFAAEGAPITLETGAVGLIRAYPISLPGSGTLKLRITGPVEVVDAAGSVLTEVDAPAEVYLRATGSGVGQIIVSAGRGCATKIEVRGVTPAPLVGRPRWYSPFWQSATSFWAGESVDLGLDPARFPDRVGIPFDAYVVAHRSTETWASDAALVGLAGTPVEGTLEAGILAPMELAVLDAGDDALGEYDIVIDQDRDGLLGPGDLIQGLGSAGITVLGDLTQPGPHAVETDDVSGGWFLGERVWWPADLAALGPRPLVVISHGNGHEYIWYDYLGEHLASWGYVVMAHQNNTEPGIETASTTTLTNTDWLLGHLEEPGGGALVGLVDSTRIGWIGHSRGGEGIVRALDRLVDGDFVPDNFGADNIRYLASIAPTVFNPLDDSDPHDRPYLLLAGTADGDVTGGVESPIVQFFRIWEKGTGPKAAAYVHGASHNDFNCCAAQEGQGPSLIGRDEAQVVARAYMLAVARAWLDGDDALLDVFRNEYAGFVPLSFASADIVATSWRNAATAGDGVLDDFQTEHDADVSSSGTVVTCTADMLLEDQLRDRDKVLAWSEDDPMNAMTHNGLPGDEAWGAVFSWSESSAPFWAVEVPESLSDSTPWTTISFSVAQRSRHPETDNWGGAMAFGVTLVDQDGVESTVDFADQALVPFPYARLGNGTGRGWANEFVTVRINLADFTVGSEIDLAQLAEVRLDFGEAHGAPSGAVGLDSVEFAR
;
A
#
# COMPACT_ATOMS: atom_id res chain seq x y z
N MET A 1 6.95 60.60 -17.56
CA MET A 1 6.86 62.07 -17.70
C MET A 1 7.13 62.67 -16.32
N LEU A 2 8.27 63.33 -16.14
CA LEU A 2 8.69 63.98 -14.89
C LEU A 2 7.79 65.19 -14.54
N LEU A 3 7.56 65.46 -13.24
CA LEU A 3 7.84 66.72 -12.52
C LEU A 3 7.00 66.87 -11.22
N ALA A 4 7.69 67.03 -10.08
CA ALA A 4 7.24 67.68 -8.82
C ALA A 4 7.12 69.23 -9.04
N PRO A 5 6.76 70.16 -8.09
CA PRO A 5 6.87 70.10 -6.61
C PRO A 5 5.77 70.89 -5.80
N LEU A 6 5.88 70.95 -4.46
CA LEU A 6 5.64 72.17 -3.65
C LEU A 6 6.03 71.97 -2.18
N LEU A 7 6.87 72.88 -1.67
CA LEU A 7 7.40 72.98 -0.30
C LEU A 7 7.21 74.44 0.18
N GLY A 8 6.90 74.63 1.47
CA GLY A 8 6.95 75.93 2.19
C GLY A 8 6.32 75.82 3.60
N SER A 9 7.11 75.56 4.67
CA SER A 9 7.73 76.48 5.66
C SER A 9 6.74 77.00 6.73
N PHE A 10 6.90 76.87 8.06
CA PHE A 10 8.02 77.31 8.93
C PHE A 10 7.92 76.78 10.40
N LEU A 11 9.10 76.56 11.01
CA LEU A 11 9.59 76.77 12.42
C LEU A 11 8.89 76.18 13.68
N GLY A 12 9.64 75.29 14.36
CA GLY A 12 9.62 75.01 15.81
C GLY A 12 10.69 73.96 16.19
N CYS A 13 11.57 74.25 17.15
CA CYS A 13 12.76 73.45 17.55
C CYS A 13 12.41 72.19 18.39
N PRO A 14 13.39 71.31 18.69
CA PRO A 14 13.54 69.92 18.23
C PRO A 14 12.71 68.88 19.04
N PRO A 15 12.41 67.68 18.47
CA PRO A 15 12.03 66.53 19.29
C PRO A 15 13.29 65.86 19.88
N PRO A 16 13.16 65.12 21.00
CA PRO A 16 14.25 64.36 21.57
C PRO A 16 14.60 63.17 20.66
N GLU A 17 15.88 62.80 20.68
CA GLU A 17 16.38 61.52 20.19
C GLU A 17 15.59 60.40 20.88
N ASP A 18 14.76 59.71 20.10
CA ASP A 18 14.52 58.29 20.27
C ASP A 18 14.37 57.70 18.87
N SER A 19 15.53 57.31 18.33
CA SER A 19 15.61 56.37 17.22
C SER A 19 15.12 55.00 17.71
N ALA A 20 13.80 54.83 17.83
CA ALA A 20 13.19 53.52 17.64
C ALA A 20 13.15 53.24 16.12
N GLY A 21 14.33 53.20 15.51
CA GLY A 21 14.51 52.62 14.18
C GLY A 21 14.19 51.14 14.30
N ALA A 22 13.46 50.61 13.32
CA ALA A 22 13.14 49.20 13.17
C ALA A 22 14.37 48.34 13.52
N CYS A 23 14.32 47.64 14.66
CA CYS A 23 15.44 46.86 15.17
C CYS A 23 15.28 45.35 14.90
N ALA A 24 14.09 44.91 14.46
CA ALA A 24 13.93 43.56 13.99
C ALA A 24 14.86 43.34 12.79
N PRO A 25 15.61 42.22 12.72
CA PRO A 25 16.25 41.85 11.47
C PRO A 25 15.14 41.77 10.41
N GLU A 26 15.24 42.60 9.37
CA GLU A 26 14.38 42.49 8.18
C GLU A 26 14.65 41.11 7.59
N ILE A 27 13.59 40.36 7.33
CA ILE A 27 13.66 39.06 6.66
C ILE A 27 12.78 39.20 5.43
N GLU A 28 13.37 39.02 4.25
CA GLU A 28 12.58 38.95 3.02
C GLU A 28 12.12 37.50 2.84
N THR A 29 10.81 37.29 2.93
CA THR A 29 10.14 36.02 2.63
C THR A 29 9.09 36.25 1.55
N PHE A 30 8.84 35.25 0.70
CA PHE A 30 7.72 35.28 -0.26
C PHE A 30 6.38 34.93 0.39
N ALA A 31 6.36 34.46 1.64
CA ALA A 31 5.15 34.17 2.40
C ALA A 31 4.44 35.45 2.87
N ALA A 32 3.10 35.41 2.94
CA ALA A 32 2.31 36.50 3.50
C ALA A 32 2.68 36.74 4.98
N GLU A 33 2.71 38.02 5.39
CA GLU A 33 3.16 38.44 6.73
C GLU A 33 2.35 37.73 7.84
N GLY A 34 2.99 36.79 8.55
CA GLY A 34 2.39 36.05 9.68
C GLY A 34 1.89 34.63 9.39
N ALA A 35 1.92 34.16 8.14
CA ALA A 35 1.61 32.76 7.81
C ALA A 35 2.85 31.85 8.01
N PRO A 36 2.69 30.61 8.51
CA PRO A 36 3.79 29.66 8.60
C PRO A 36 4.30 29.27 7.20
N ILE A 37 5.61 29.05 7.07
CA ILE A 37 6.22 28.52 5.86
C ILE A 37 6.01 27.01 5.83
N THR A 38 5.19 26.50 4.93
CA THR A 38 5.01 25.04 4.75
C THR A 38 6.15 24.47 3.92
N LEU A 39 6.88 23.51 4.48
CA LEU A 39 7.98 22.78 3.88
C LEU A 39 7.66 21.28 3.91
N GLU A 40 8.15 20.55 2.93
CA GLU A 40 8.03 19.08 2.93
C GLU A 40 9.16 18.44 3.71
N THR A 41 8.87 17.32 4.37
CA THR A 41 9.78 16.68 5.31
C THR A 41 10.86 15.89 4.60
N GLY A 42 12.11 16.15 4.99
CA GLY A 42 13.27 15.39 4.53
C GLY A 42 13.40 14.07 5.27
N ALA A 43 12.61 13.08 4.86
CA ALA A 43 13.03 11.67 4.84
C ALA A 43 12.94 11.07 3.42
N VAL A 44 12.32 11.80 2.50
CA VAL A 44 12.49 11.67 1.06
C VAL A 44 12.96 13.05 0.62
N GLY A 45 14.26 13.15 0.37
CA GLY A 45 14.98 14.39 0.16
C GLY A 45 14.31 15.21 -0.90
N LEU A 46 13.79 16.35 -0.50
CA LEU A 46 13.87 17.54 -1.28
C LEU A 46 14.92 18.37 -0.57
N ILE A 47 15.94 18.87 -1.27
CA ILE A 47 16.64 20.05 -0.78
C ILE A 47 15.73 21.24 -1.07
N ARG A 48 14.49 21.19 -0.56
CA ARG A 48 13.55 22.32 -0.50
C ARG A 48 14.03 23.25 0.59
N ALA A 49 15.15 23.84 0.26
CA ALA A 49 15.84 24.86 0.97
C ALA A 49 15.06 26.14 0.66
N TYR A 50 14.08 26.53 1.49
CA TYR A 50 13.37 27.80 1.27
C TYR A 50 14.38 28.93 1.49
N PRO A 51 14.77 29.68 0.44
CA PRO A 51 15.83 30.65 0.56
C PRO A 51 15.33 31.79 1.45
N ILE A 52 16.13 32.13 2.44
CA ILE A 52 15.90 33.28 3.31
C ILE A 52 17.08 34.22 3.17
N SER A 53 16.78 35.41 2.68
CA SER A 53 17.70 36.53 2.72
C SER A 53 17.68 37.13 4.12
N LEU A 54 18.86 37.14 4.75
CA LEU A 54 19.12 37.81 6.02
C LEU A 54 19.94 39.09 5.75
N PRO A 55 19.30 40.21 5.35
CA PRO A 55 19.97 41.47 5.12
C PRO A 55 20.55 42.06 6.40
N GLY A 56 21.51 42.99 6.25
CA GLY A 56 22.11 43.72 7.38
C GLY A 56 23.59 43.45 7.58
N SER A 57 24.08 43.60 8.81
CA SER A 57 25.50 43.41 9.15
C SER A 57 25.68 42.84 10.56
N GLY A 58 26.57 41.85 10.70
CA GLY A 58 26.97 41.26 11.99
C GLY A 58 26.43 39.83 12.17
N THR A 59 26.84 39.18 13.27
CA THR A 59 26.48 37.79 13.54
C THR A 59 25.06 37.69 14.11
N LEU A 60 24.21 36.95 13.40
CA LEU A 60 22.85 36.58 13.79
C LEU A 60 22.87 35.22 14.49
N LYS A 61 22.14 35.08 15.60
CA LYS A 61 21.94 33.78 16.26
C LYS A 61 20.61 33.17 15.87
N LEU A 62 20.64 31.89 15.54
CA LEU A 62 19.48 31.10 15.13
C LEU A 62 19.11 30.17 16.29
N ARG A 63 17.92 30.37 16.88
CA ARG A 63 17.36 29.43 17.84
C ARG A 63 16.26 28.65 17.16
N ILE A 64 16.42 27.34 17.11
CA ILE A 64 15.59 26.43 16.34
C ILE A 64 14.89 25.48 17.30
N THR A 65 13.58 25.27 17.10
CA THR A 65 12.76 24.32 17.87
C THR A 65 11.79 23.60 16.94
N GLY A 66 11.53 22.32 17.20
CA GLY A 66 10.67 21.50 16.35
C GLY A 66 11.45 20.89 15.17
N PRO A 67 10.75 20.24 14.22
CA PRO A 67 11.37 19.44 13.16
C PRO A 67 11.81 20.30 11.97
N VAL A 68 12.63 21.31 12.23
CA VAL A 68 13.17 22.22 11.22
C VAL A 68 14.63 22.53 11.50
N GLU A 69 15.40 22.80 10.46
CA GLU A 69 16.79 23.25 10.52
C GLU A 69 17.04 24.40 9.56
N VAL A 70 18.12 25.15 9.80
CA VAL A 70 18.67 26.14 8.88
C VAL A 70 19.98 25.60 8.34
N VAL A 71 20.19 25.63 7.03
CA VAL A 71 21.41 25.14 6.38
C VAL A 71 22.04 26.20 5.47
N ASP A 72 23.34 26.08 5.21
CA ASP A 72 24.04 26.86 4.18
C ASP A 72 23.88 26.24 2.77
N ALA A 73 24.48 26.89 1.77
CA ALA A 73 24.53 26.40 0.39
C ALA A 73 25.31 25.09 0.20
N ALA A 74 26.00 24.60 1.24
CA ALA A 74 26.64 23.29 1.26
C ALA A 74 25.82 22.26 2.06
N GLY A 75 24.61 22.61 2.51
CA GLY A 75 23.73 21.73 3.31
C GLY A 75 24.14 21.56 4.78
N SER A 76 25.11 22.34 5.26
CA SER A 76 25.59 22.27 6.64
C SER A 76 24.65 23.01 7.59
N VAL A 77 24.25 22.36 8.69
CA VAL A 77 23.35 22.96 9.68
C VAL A 77 24.00 24.16 10.38
N LEU A 78 23.28 25.29 10.38
CA LEU A 78 23.70 26.56 10.94
C LEU A 78 22.98 26.87 12.25
N THR A 79 23.74 27.30 13.26
CA THR A 79 23.19 27.87 14.50
C THR A 79 23.47 29.37 14.64
N GLU A 80 24.40 29.91 13.86
CA GLU A 80 24.74 31.33 13.76
C GLU A 80 25.18 31.64 12.31
N VAL A 81 24.97 32.87 11.84
CA VAL A 81 25.33 33.30 10.48
C VAL A 81 25.69 34.79 10.45
N ASP A 82 26.71 35.16 9.67
CA ASP A 82 27.11 36.56 9.49
C ASP A 82 26.32 37.21 8.36
N ALA A 83 25.53 38.24 8.67
CA ALA A 83 24.75 39.00 7.69
C ALA A 83 25.64 39.99 6.89
N PRO A 84 25.35 40.22 5.60
CA PRO A 84 24.24 39.65 4.84
C PRO A 84 24.53 38.20 4.41
N ALA A 85 23.53 37.33 4.55
CA ALA A 85 23.64 35.93 4.16
C ALA A 85 22.36 35.44 3.49
N GLU A 86 22.53 34.50 2.56
CA GLU A 86 21.45 33.62 2.13
C GLU A 86 21.62 32.29 2.86
N VAL A 87 20.53 31.86 3.49
CA VAL A 87 20.44 30.58 4.19
C VAL A 87 19.18 29.88 3.72
N TYR A 88 19.06 28.61 4.08
CA TYR A 88 17.93 27.81 3.64
C TYR A 88 17.24 27.11 4.81
N LEU A 89 15.92 27.02 4.75
CA LEU A 89 15.14 26.25 5.72
C LEU A 89 14.89 24.83 5.22
N ARG A 90 15.00 23.84 6.11
CA ARG A 90 14.71 22.43 5.83
C ARG A 90 13.82 21.84 6.93
N ALA A 91 12.70 21.21 6.57
CA ALA A 91 11.95 20.41 7.53
C ALA A 91 12.59 19.03 7.68
N THR A 92 12.76 18.57 8.91
CA THR A 92 13.37 17.27 9.26
C THR A 92 12.34 16.24 9.71
N GLY A 93 11.06 16.57 9.64
CA GLY A 93 9.94 15.74 10.10
C GLY A 93 8.64 16.54 10.17
N SER A 94 7.50 15.86 10.24
CA SER A 94 6.19 16.50 10.16
C SER A 94 5.89 17.29 11.43
N GLY A 95 5.13 18.38 11.30
CA GLY A 95 4.72 19.23 12.42
C GLY A 95 5.32 20.63 12.41
N VAL A 96 5.07 21.40 13.47
CA VAL A 96 5.42 22.83 13.52
C VAL A 96 6.80 23.05 14.14
N GLY A 97 7.70 23.65 13.36
CA GLY A 97 8.98 24.20 13.76
C GLY A 97 8.94 25.72 13.92
N GLN A 98 9.90 26.25 14.69
CA GLN A 98 10.09 27.69 14.85
C GLN A 98 11.58 28.02 14.77
N ILE A 99 11.88 29.11 14.04
CA ILE A 99 13.22 29.65 13.91
C ILE A 99 13.17 31.09 14.42
N ILE A 100 13.96 31.37 15.45
CA ILE A 100 14.09 32.70 16.03
C ILE A 100 15.46 33.24 15.62
N VAL A 101 15.44 34.23 14.74
CA VAL A 101 16.64 34.95 14.27
C VAL A 101 16.84 36.16 15.16
N SER A 102 18.00 36.29 15.80
CA SER A 102 18.27 37.40 16.72
C SER A 102 19.57 38.14 16.41
N ALA A 103 19.49 39.47 16.40
CA ALA A 103 20.62 40.38 16.38
C ALA A 103 20.86 40.88 17.82
N GLY A 104 22.11 40.86 18.30
CA GLY A 104 22.42 41.26 19.68
C GLY A 104 21.80 42.62 20.05
N ARG A 105 21.20 42.69 21.26
CA ARG A 105 20.37 43.78 21.86
C ARG A 105 18.85 43.52 21.91
N GLY A 106 18.40 42.26 21.92
CA GLY A 106 17.02 41.91 22.25
C GLY A 106 16.04 42.05 21.08
N CYS A 107 16.54 42.17 19.86
CA CYS A 107 15.75 42.23 18.64
C CYS A 107 15.73 40.84 18.00
N ALA A 108 14.54 40.26 17.83
CA ALA A 108 14.37 38.92 17.27
C ALA A 108 13.16 38.86 16.35
N THR A 109 13.30 38.14 15.25
CA THR A 109 12.22 37.79 14.32
C THR A 109 11.95 36.30 14.43
N LYS A 110 10.67 35.93 14.44
CA LYS A 110 10.22 34.54 14.52
C LYS A 110 9.68 34.13 13.15
N ILE A 111 10.13 32.99 12.67
CA ILE A 111 9.61 32.31 11.49
C ILE A 111 8.98 31.02 11.99
N GLU A 112 7.69 30.82 11.71
CA GLU A 112 7.03 29.53 11.90
C GLU A 112 7.17 28.73 10.62
N VAL A 113 7.47 27.44 10.77
CA VAL A 113 7.68 26.50 9.68
C VAL A 113 6.82 25.29 9.96
N ARG A 114 6.12 24.77 8.96
CA ARG A 114 5.35 23.54 9.09
C ARG A 114 5.95 22.48 8.17
N GLY A 115 6.46 21.40 8.73
CA GLY A 115 6.85 20.20 7.99
C GLY A 115 5.61 19.37 7.64
N VAL A 116 5.45 18.98 6.37
CA VAL A 116 4.41 18.05 5.90
C VAL A 116 5.02 16.90 5.11
N THR A 117 4.40 15.72 5.11
CA THR A 117 4.92 14.59 4.32
C THR A 117 5.01 14.97 2.84
N PRO A 118 6.16 14.73 2.17
CA PRO A 118 6.31 15.06 0.77
C PRO A 118 5.30 14.27 -0.07
N ALA A 119 4.54 14.98 -0.88
CA ALA A 119 3.75 14.35 -1.92
C ALA A 119 4.68 13.93 -3.08
N PRO A 120 4.44 12.78 -3.73
CA PRO A 120 5.23 12.40 -4.89
C PRO A 120 5.28 13.52 -5.95
N LEU A 121 6.43 13.67 -6.58
CA LEU A 121 6.66 14.56 -7.73
C LEU A 121 6.16 13.92 -9.04
N VAL A 122 6.13 12.59 -9.06
CA VAL A 122 5.72 11.79 -10.21
C VAL A 122 4.45 11.00 -9.95
N GLY A 123 3.81 10.59 -11.03
CA GLY A 123 2.50 9.97 -10.98
C GLY A 123 1.98 9.64 -12.36
N ARG A 124 0.65 9.62 -12.48
CA ARG A 124 -0.10 9.22 -13.67
C ARG A 124 -1.16 10.27 -14.00
N PRO A 125 -1.29 10.71 -15.26
CA PRO A 125 -2.45 11.47 -15.72
C PRO A 125 -3.72 10.61 -15.64
N ARG A 126 -4.86 11.22 -15.25
CA ARG A 126 -6.16 10.55 -15.09
C ARG A 126 -7.29 11.23 -15.87
N TRP A 127 -8.36 10.48 -16.14
CA TRP A 127 -9.55 10.99 -16.84
C TRP A 127 -10.54 11.66 -15.90
N TYR A 128 -10.55 11.28 -14.63
CA TYR A 128 -11.42 11.84 -13.59
C TYR A 128 -10.65 12.75 -12.64
N SER A 129 -11.37 13.68 -12.01
CA SER A 129 -10.81 14.66 -11.07
C SER A 129 -10.02 13.96 -9.94
N PRO A 130 -8.80 14.42 -9.62
CA PRO A 130 -8.16 15.69 -10.01
C PRO A 130 -7.33 15.62 -11.31
N PHE A 131 -7.57 14.63 -12.17
CA PHE A 131 -6.84 14.34 -13.42
C PHE A 131 -5.38 13.95 -13.21
N TRP A 132 -5.04 13.60 -11.97
CA TRP A 132 -3.73 13.21 -11.52
C TRP A 132 -3.85 12.14 -10.43
N GLN A 133 -2.88 11.23 -10.41
CA GLN A 133 -2.67 10.32 -9.29
C GLN A 133 -1.18 10.27 -9.00
N SER A 134 -0.81 10.64 -7.78
CA SER A 134 0.56 10.52 -7.29
C SER A 134 0.95 9.05 -7.16
N ALA A 135 2.21 8.71 -7.45
CA ALA A 135 2.65 7.32 -7.34
C ALA A 135 4.13 7.17 -7.00
N THR A 136 4.43 6.11 -6.26
CA THR A 136 5.79 5.68 -5.92
C THR A 136 6.16 4.33 -6.54
N SER A 137 5.19 3.65 -7.17
CA SER A 137 5.39 2.34 -7.78
C SER A 137 4.76 2.28 -9.16
N PHE A 138 5.49 1.68 -10.11
CA PHE A 138 5.14 1.60 -11.53
C PHE A 138 5.43 0.20 -12.07
N TRP A 139 4.71 -0.22 -13.10
CA TRP A 139 5.12 -1.41 -13.85
C TRP A 139 6.26 -1.09 -14.80
N ALA A 140 7.14 -2.07 -15.04
CA ALA A 140 8.10 -1.99 -16.13
C ALA A 140 7.37 -1.75 -17.46
N GLY A 141 7.85 -0.77 -18.24
CA GLY A 141 7.22 -0.35 -19.49
C GLY A 141 6.08 0.67 -19.32
N GLU A 142 5.71 1.04 -18.09
CA GLU A 142 4.78 2.14 -17.82
C GLU A 142 5.46 3.51 -17.95
N SER A 143 4.70 4.52 -18.36
CA SER A 143 5.13 5.92 -18.32
C SER A 143 5.19 6.42 -16.87
N VAL A 144 6.31 7.03 -16.52
CA VAL A 144 6.46 7.84 -15.32
C VAL A 144 6.31 9.30 -15.75
N ASP A 145 5.26 9.96 -15.30
CA ASP A 145 5.00 11.37 -15.61
C ASP A 145 5.38 12.27 -14.43
N LEU A 146 5.94 13.43 -14.73
CA LEU A 146 6.20 14.49 -13.77
C LEU A 146 4.97 15.39 -13.63
N GLY A 147 4.46 15.56 -12.41
CA GLY A 147 3.28 16.38 -12.09
C GLY A 147 3.58 17.42 -11.03
N LEU A 148 4.22 18.51 -11.44
CA LEU A 148 4.46 19.66 -10.56
C LEU A 148 3.24 20.56 -10.49
N ASP A 149 2.57 20.61 -9.35
CA ASP A 149 1.46 21.53 -9.12
C ASP A 149 2.00 22.96 -8.86
N PRO A 150 1.68 23.97 -9.71
CA PRO A 150 2.09 25.36 -9.48
C PRO A 150 1.50 25.98 -8.21
N ALA A 151 0.40 25.46 -7.67
CA ALA A 151 -0.11 25.89 -6.36
C ALA A 151 0.80 25.45 -5.21
N ARG A 152 1.44 24.28 -5.35
CA ARG A 152 2.39 23.70 -4.38
C ARG A 152 3.80 24.29 -4.53
N PHE A 153 4.19 24.62 -5.77
CA PHE A 153 5.49 25.19 -6.12
C PHE A 153 5.40 26.58 -6.77
N PRO A 154 4.74 27.57 -6.13
CA PRO A 154 4.53 28.89 -6.73
C PRO A 154 5.83 29.66 -6.98
N ASP A 155 6.88 29.36 -6.22
CA ASP A 155 8.23 29.92 -6.36
C ASP A 155 8.97 29.41 -7.60
N ARG A 156 8.50 28.33 -8.23
CA ARG A 156 9.14 27.71 -9.42
C ARG A 156 8.45 28.08 -10.74
N VAL A 157 7.30 28.73 -10.65
CA VAL A 157 6.51 29.13 -11.82
C VAL A 157 7.32 30.06 -12.73
N GLY A 158 7.43 29.68 -14.01
CA GLY A 158 8.16 30.42 -15.04
C GLY A 158 9.69 30.25 -14.97
N ILE A 159 10.22 29.42 -14.06
CA ILE A 159 11.66 29.14 -13.95
C ILE A 159 11.95 27.81 -14.69
N PRO A 160 12.88 27.80 -15.65
CA PRO A 160 13.31 26.57 -16.31
C PRO A 160 14.01 25.62 -15.33
N PHE A 161 13.87 24.31 -15.56
CA PHE A 161 14.53 23.25 -14.80
C PHE A 161 14.91 22.07 -15.70
N ASP A 162 15.80 21.21 -15.20
CA ASP A 162 16.19 19.94 -15.82
C ASP A 162 15.75 18.77 -14.91
N ALA A 163 14.91 17.86 -15.41
CA ALA A 163 14.44 16.71 -14.66
C ALA A 163 15.25 15.44 -15.02
N TYR A 164 15.67 14.71 -14.00
CA TYR A 164 16.49 13.50 -14.08
C TYR A 164 15.79 12.31 -13.43
N VAL A 165 15.93 11.15 -14.08
CA VAL A 165 15.76 9.84 -13.44
C VAL A 165 17.12 9.19 -13.31
N VAL A 166 17.51 8.84 -12.08
CA VAL A 166 18.77 8.18 -11.77
C VAL A 166 18.52 6.89 -11.02
N ALA A 167 19.45 5.93 -11.10
CA ALA A 167 19.42 4.79 -10.19
C ALA A 167 19.44 5.27 -8.74
N HIS A 168 18.67 4.63 -7.87
CA HIS A 168 18.57 5.00 -6.46
C HIS A 168 19.96 5.04 -5.79
N ARG A 169 20.16 6.04 -4.93
CA ARG A 169 21.35 6.18 -4.10
C ARG A 169 20.97 6.40 -2.64
N SER A 170 21.68 5.70 -1.74
CA SER A 170 21.62 5.96 -0.31
C SER A 170 22.00 7.41 0.02
N THR A 171 21.63 7.89 1.21
CA THR A 171 22.00 9.23 1.69
C THR A 171 23.52 9.44 1.68
N GLU A 172 24.30 8.43 2.08
CA GLU A 172 25.76 8.48 2.07
C GLU A 172 26.33 8.57 0.65
N THR A 173 25.75 7.81 -0.28
CA THR A 173 26.15 7.85 -1.69
C THR A 173 25.89 9.23 -2.28
N TRP A 174 24.70 9.81 -2.05
CA TRP A 174 24.38 11.17 -2.47
C TRP A 174 25.33 12.21 -1.87
N ALA A 175 25.67 12.09 -0.59
CA ALA A 175 26.61 13.00 0.06
C ALA A 175 28.04 12.90 -0.50
N SER A 176 28.42 11.74 -1.04
CA SER A 176 29.74 11.52 -1.63
C SER A 176 29.83 11.91 -3.10
N ASP A 177 28.72 11.83 -3.83
CA ASP A 177 28.62 12.12 -5.26
C ASP A 177 27.24 12.68 -5.59
N ALA A 178 27.19 14.01 -5.74
CA ALA A 178 26.00 14.74 -6.13
C ALA A 178 25.75 14.72 -7.64
N ALA A 179 26.63 14.15 -8.46
CA ALA A 179 26.49 14.25 -9.92
C ALA A 179 25.23 13.54 -10.44
N LEU A 180 24.45 14.29 -11.21
CA LEU A 180 23.25 13.80 -11.88
C LEU A 180 23.64 13.17 -13.21
N VAL A 181 23.65 11.84 -13.23
CA VAL A 181 23.90 11.05 -14.44
C VAL A 181 22.62 10.28 -14.74
N GLY A 182 21.75 10.88 -15.56
CA GLY A 182 20.46 10.29 -15.93
C GLY A 182 20.62 8.99 -16.73
N LEU A 183 19.66 8.07 -16.58
CA LEU A 183 19.66 6.77 -17.27
C LEU A 183 19.63 6.88 -18.80
N ALA A 184 18.97 7.91 -19.34
CA ALA A 184 18.92 8.22 -20.77
C ALA A 184 20.05 9.16 -21.23
N GLY A 185 20.95 9.57 -20.33
CA GLY A 185 22.09 10.45 -20.60
C GLY A 185 21.76 11.93 -20.85
N THR A 186 20.48 12.31 -21.01
CA THR A 186 20.03 13.70 -21.16
C THR A 186 18.83 13.95 -20.23
N PRO A 187 18.78 15.05 -19.47
CA PRO A 187 17.60 15.41 -18.68
C PRO A 187 16.42 15.80 -19.57
N VAL A 188 15.22 15.73 -18.99
CA VAL A 188 14.01 16.29 -19.59
C VAL A 188 13.90 17.76 -19.16
N GLU A 189 14.05 18.68 -20.11
CA GLU A 189 13.94 20.12 -19.83
C GLU A 189 12.47 20.53 -19.69
N GLY A 190 12.16 21.36 -18.69
CA GLY A 190 10.80 21.80 -18.42
C GLY A 190 10.70 23.24 -17.90
N THR A 191 9.48 23.75 -17.81
CA THR A 191 9.15 25.01 -17.12
C THR A 191 7.74 24.89 -16.57
N LEU A 192 7.57 25.26 -15.29
CA LEU A 192 6.27 25.20 -14.63
C LEU A 192 5.40 26.40 -15.02
N GLU A 193 4.22 26.15 -15.57
CA GLU A 193 3.28 27.21 -15.98
C GLU A 193 2.27 27.52 -14.87
N ALA A 194 1.89 28.79 -14.74
CA ALA A 194 0.98 29.22 -13.69
C ALA A 194 -0.43 28.64 -13.86
N GLY A 195 -0.98 28.05 -12.79
CA GLY A 195 -2.39 27.62 -12.73
C GLY A 195 -2.74 26.42 -13.62
N ILE A 196 -1.75 25.69 -14.15
CA ILE A 196 -1.96 24.49 -14.94
C ILE A 196 -1.03 23.39 -14.41
N LEU A 197 -1.60 22.31 -13.88
CA LEU A 197 -0.87 21.05 -13.79
C LEU A 197 -0.75 20.48 -15.21
N ALA A 198 0.46 20.45 -15.74
CA ALA A 198 0.76 19.93 -17.07
C ALA A 198 1.71 18.73 -16.93
N PRO A 199 1.17 17.50 -16.85
CA PRO A 199 1.99 16.31 -16.80
C PRO A 199 2.95 16.24 -17.98
N MET A 200 4.18 15.83 -17.69
CA MET A 200 5.22 15.65 -18.68
C MET A 200 5.83 14.26 -18.52
N GLU A 201 5.80 13.45 -19.58
CA GLU A 201 6.45 12.14 -19.60
C GLU A 201 7.93 12.30 -19.30
N LEU A 202 8.38 11.70 -18.21
CA LEU A 202 9.75 11.78 -17.74
C LEU A 202 10.57 10.61 -18.28
N ALA A 203 10.05 9.39 -18.15
CA ALA A 203 10.70 8.18 -18.64
C ALA A 203 9.72 7.00 -18.73
N VAL A 204 10.13 5.98 -19.51
CA VAL A 204 9.62 4.61 -19.41
C VAL A 204 10.76 3.76 -18.86
N LEU A 205 10.52 3.10 -17.72
CA LEU A 205 11.57 2.43 -16.95
C LEU A 205 11.43 0.90 -17.01
N ASP A 206 12.53 0.22 -16.70
CA ASP A 206 12.61 -1.24 -16.61
C ASP A 206 12.84 -1.62 -15.13
N ALA A 207 12.45 -2.82 -14.74
CA ALA A 207 12.73 -3.36 -13.41
C ALA A 207 14.11 -4.03 -13.32
N GLY A 208 14.80 -4.21 -14.46
CA GLY A 208 16.04 -4.97 -14.52
C GLY A 208 15.83 -6.47 -14.30
N ASP A 209 16.94 -7.21 -14.16
CA ASP A 209 16.92 -8.68 -14.12
C ASP A 209 16.31 -9.25 -12.81
N ASP A 210 16.23 -8.45 -11.74
CA ASP A 210 15.74 -8.87 -10.40
C ASP A 210 14.24 -8.59 -10.18
N ALA A 211 13.51 -8.22 -11.25
CA ALA A 211 12.10 -7.80 -11.22
C ALA A 211 11.78 -6.63 -10.27
N LEU A 212 12.79 -5.87 -9.85
CA LEU A 212 12.63 -4.65 -9.08
C LEU A 212 13.71 -3.63 -9.46
N GLY A 213 13.28 -2.48 -9.97
CA GLY A 213 14.15 -1.35 -10.28
C GLY A 213 13.90 -0.20 -9.31
N GLU A 214 14.94 0.31 -8.66
CA GLU A 214 14.85 1.44 -7.73
C GLU A 214 15.48 2.70 -8.32
N TYR A 215 14.73 3.81 -8.28
CA TYR A 215 15.13 5.05 -8.92
C TYR A 215 14.86 6.26 -8.02
N ASP A 216 15.71 7.29 -8.16
CA ASP A 216 15.46 8.62 -7.59
C ASP A 216 15.11 9.58 -8.73
N ILE A 217 14.17 10.50 -8.45
CA ILE A 217 13.76 11.56 -9.35
C ILE A 217 14.34 12.87 -8.84
N VAL A 218 15.03 13.63 -9.69
CA VAL A 218 15.61 14.92 -9.32
C VAL A 218 15.17 16.00 -10.31
N ILE A 219 14.71 17.13 -9.79
CA ILE A 219 14.48 18.35 -10.56
C ILE A 219 15.59 19.32 -10.17
N ASP A 220 16.55 19.42 -11.07
CA ASP A 220 17.68 20.34 -11.02
C ASP A 220 17.19 21.73 -11.44
N GLN A 221 17.08 22.62 -10.45
CA GLN A 221 16.47 23.92 -10.66
C GLN A 221 17.45 24.94 -11.25
N ASP A 222 18.72 24.85 -10.87
CA ASP A 222 19.76 25.80 -11.33
C ASP A 222 20.52 25.31 -12.57
N ARG A 223 20.27 24.05 -12.97
CA ARG A 223 20.74 23.39 -14.19
C ARG A 223 22.25 23.20 -14.19
N ASP A 224 22.84 22.96 -13.02
CA ASP A 224 24.28 22.73 -12.88
C ASP A 224 24.69 21.25 -13.00
N GLY A 225 23.72 20.33 -13.04
CA GLY A 225 23.92 18.89 -13.16
C GLY A 225 24.36 18.22 -11.85
N LEU A 226 24.22 18.88 -10.72
CA LEU A 226 24.52 18.37 -9.38
C LEU A 226 23.26 18.45 -8.52
N LEU A 227 23.07 17.46 -7.64
CA LEU A 227 22.08 17.58 -6.58
C LEU A 227 22.56 18.61 -5.54
N GLY A 228 21.85 19.72 -5.40
CA GLY A 228 22.21 20.83 -4.52
C GLY A 228 21.04 21.59 -3.90
N PRO A 229 21.32 22.57 -3.02
CA PRO A 229 20.27 23.40 -2.41
C PRO A 229 19.45 24.18 -3.41
N GLY A 230 18.13 23.94 -3.39
CA GLY A 230 17.20 24.49 -4.37
C GLY A 230 16.58 23.41 -5.25
N ASP A 231 17.16 22.22 -5.32
CA ASP A 231 16.59 21.12 -6.11
C ASP A 231 15.43 20.42 -5.40
N LEU A 232 14.57 19.83 -6.22
CA LEU A 232 13.55 18.91 -5.74
C LEU A 232 14.06 17.48 -5.98
N ILE A 233 13.94 16.60 -5.00
CA ILE A 233 14.16 15.17 -5.19
C ILE A 233 12.98 14.36 -4.64
N GLN A 234 12.67 13.24 -5.29
CA GLN A 234 11.89 12.16 -4.73
C GLN A 234 12.86 10.99 -4.68
N GLY A 235 13.29 10.63 -3.48
CA GLY A 235 14.43 9.74 -3.20
C GLY A 235 15.19 10.23 -1.98
N LEU A 236 16.51 10.03 -1.93
CA LEU A 236 17.42 10.43 -0.84
C LEU A 236 17.23 9.61 0.46
N GLY A 237 17.87 8.45 0.50
CA GLY A 237 17.85 7.54 1.65
C GLY A 237 17.11 6.25 1.32
N SER A 238 15.85 6.37 0.91
CA SER A 238 15.07 5.31 0.26
C SER A 238 14.87 5.63 -1.22
N ALA A 239 14.50 4.61 -2.01
CA ALA A 239 14.12 4.79 -3.41
C ALA A 239 13.00 5.83 -3.54
N GLY A 240 13.12 6.71 -4.51
CA GLY A 240 12.08 7.67 -4.85
C GLY A 240 10.87 7.02 -5.51
N ILE A 241 11.14 6.13 -6.45
CA ILE A 241 10.15 5.25 -7.06
C ILE A 241 10.72 3.84 -7.21
N THR A 242 9.80 2.89 -7.28
CA THR A 242 10.09 1.49 -7.57
C THR A 242 9.38 1.06 -8.85
N VAL A 243 10.06 0.26 -9.66
CA VAL A 243 9.55 -0.30 -10.92
C VAL A 243 9.48 -1.80 -10.77
N LEU A 244 8.28 -2.35 -10.85
CA LEU A 244 8.02 -3.77 -10.69
C LEU A 244 8.11 -4.47 -12.05
N GLY A 245 8.84 -5.58 -12.10
CA GLY A 245 8.98 -6.40 -13.31
C GLY A 245 7.82 -7.39 -13.48
N ASP A 246 7.81 -8.13 -14.59
CA ASP A 246 6.81 -9.19 -14.79
C ASP A 246 7.09 -10.39 -13.89
N LEU A 247 6.42 -10.42 -12.73
CA LEU A 247 6.50 -11.49 -11.73
C LEU A 247 5.98 -12.84 -12.23
N THR A 248 5.39 -12.91 -13.42
CA THR A 248 4.87 -14.16 -13.98
C THR A 248 5.93 -14.97 -14.71
N GLN A 249 7.04 -14.32 -15.10
CA GLN A 249 8.13 -14.93 -15.84
C GLN A 249 9.03 -15.75 -14.91
N PRO A 250 9.66 -16.83 -15.43
CA PRO A 250 10.75 -17.48 -14.71
C PRO A 250 11.86 -16.50 -14.37
N GLY A 251 12.45 -16.67 -13.20
CA GLY A 251 13.60 -15.89 -12.75
C GLY A 251 14.88 -16.26 -13.50
N PRO A 252 16.00 -15.59 -13.17
CA PRO A 252 17.25 -15.70 -13.93
C PRO A 252 17.98 -17.04 -13.74
N HIS A 253 17.58 -17.87 -12.78
CA HIS A 253 18.27 -19.11 -12.45
C HIS A 253 17.65 -20.32 -13.16
N ALA A 254 18.50 -21.17 -13.74
CA ALA A 254 18.09 -22.52 -14.14
C ALA A 254 17.75 -23.35 -12.90
N VAL A 255 16.79 -24.27 -13.01
CA VAL A 255 16.29 -25.07 -11.88
C VAL A 255 16.75 -26.51 -11.98
N GLU A 256 17.18 -27.07 -10.86
CA GLU A 256 17.37 -28.50 -10.63
C GLU A 256 16.23 -29.05 -9.77
N THR A 257 15.87 -30.31 -9.98
CA THR A 257 14.77 -30.98 -9.28
C THR A 257 15.18 -32.38 -8.86
N ASP A 258 14.79 -32.82 -7.66
CA ASP A 258 14.97 -34.19 -7.19
C ASP A 258 13.79 -34.65 -6.33
N ASP A 259 13.54 -35.96 -6.34
CA ASP A 259 12.50 -36.61 -5.53
C ASP A 259 13.19 -37.43 -4.43
N VAL A 260 12.99 -37.05 -3.17
CA VAL A 260 13.60 -37.73 -2.00
C VAL A 260 12.54 -38.31 -1.08
N SER A 261 12.93 -39.27 -0.24
CA SER A 261 12.00 -39.76 0.77
C SER A 261 12.63 -40.33 2.04
N GLY A 262 12.13 -39.89 3.19
CA GLY A 262 12.39 -40.47 4.52
C GLY A 262 11.50 -41.67 4.85
N GLY A 263 10.62 -42.11 3.94
CA GLY A 263 9.68 -43.20 4.13
C GLY A 263 8.22 -42.76 4.22
N TRP A 264 7.47 -43.31 5.16
CA TRP A 264 6.01 -43.14 5.25
C TRP A 264 5.61 -41.68 5.49
N PHE A 265 4.91 -41.06 4.53
CA PHE A 265 4.53 -39.63 4.51
C PHE A 265 5.70 -38.64 4.62
N LEU A 266 6.90 -39.09 4.25
CA LEU A 266 8.10 -38.25 4.12
C LEU A 266 8.57 -38.27 2.66
N GLY A 267 7.65 -38.20 1.69
CA GLY A 267 7.99 -38.11 0.27
C GLY A 267 8.01 -36.65 -0.14
N GLU A 268 9.07 -36.21 -0.79
CA GLU A 268 9.28 -34.80 -1.11
C GLU A 268 9.78 -34.64 -2.53
N ARG A 269 9.30 -33.61 -3.22
CA ARG A 269 9.90 -33.08 -4.44
C ARG A 269 10.56 -31.75 -4.09
N VAL A 270 11.83 -31.60 -4.43
CA VAL A 270 12.63 -30.42 -4.07
C VAL A 270 13.16 -29.77 -5.35
N TRP A 271 13.00 -28.46 -5.45
CA TRP A 271 13.51 -27.62 -6.54
C TRP A 271 14.50 -26.59 -5.99
N TRP A 272 15.58 -26.32 -6.71
CA TRP A 272 16.54 -25.28 -6.32
C TRP A 272 17.30 -24.69 -7.53
N PRO A 273 17.91 -23.50 -7.38
CA PRO A 273 18.78 -22.93 -8.41
C PRO A 273 19.96 -23.85 -8.74
N ALA A 274 20.20 -24.15 -10.01
CA ALA A 274 21.34 -24.95 -10.45
C ALA A 274 22.70 -24.35 -10.02
N ASP A 275 22.73 -23.04 -9.82
CA ASP A 275 23.87 -22.24 -9.35
C ASP A 275 23.80 -21.89 -7.85
N LEU A 276 23.02 -22.62 -7.04
CA LEU A 276 22.82 -22.38 -5.61
C LEU A 276 24.12 -22.15 -4.83
N ALA A 277 25.20 -22.89 -5.15
CA ALA A 277 26.49 -22.73 -4.50
C ALA A 277 27.13 -21.33 -4.71
N ALA A 278 26.82 -20.66 -5.82
CA ALA A 278 27.24 -19.28 -6.09
C ALA A 278 26.36 -18.25 -5.37
N LEU A 279 25.07 -18.57 -5.17
CA LEU A 279 24.12 -17.71 -4.45
C LEU A 279 24.31 -17.73 -2.93
N GLY A 280 24.87 -18.82 -2.40
CA GLY A 280 24.99 -19.03 -0.95
C GLY A 280 23.68 -19.55 -0.33
N PRO A 281 23.53 -19.48 1.00
CA PRO A 281 22.32 -19.96 1.68
C PRO A 281 21.05 -19.23 1.22
N ARG A 282 20.00 -19.97 0.85
CA ARG A 282 18.73 -19.41 0.37
C ARG A 282 17.54 -19.83 1.23
N PRO A 283 16.48 -19.00 1.32
CA PRO A 283 15.26 -19.34 2.05
C PRO A 283 14.61 -20.63 1.55
N LEU A 284 13.85 -21.27 2.44
CA LEU A 284 13.04 -22.45 2.13
C LEU A 284 11.57 -22.05 1.95
N VAL A 285 10.94 -22.53 0.87
CA VAL A 285 9.47 -22.48 0.70
C VAL A 285 8.92 -23.90 0.69
N VAL A 286 7.91 -24.17 1.52
CA VAL A 286 7.27 -25.50 1.63
C VAL A 286 5.85 -25.45 1.09
N ILE A 287 5.46 -26.43 0.28
CA ILE A 287 4.13 -26.57 -0.32
C ILE A 287 3.43 -27.82 0.22
N SER A 288 2.33 -27.63 0.95
CA SER A 288 1.47 -28.68 1.48
C SER A 288 0.22 -28.85 0.60
N HIS A 289 0.11 -29.98 -0.11
CA HIS A 289 -1.03 -30.22 -1.02
C HIS A 289 -2.35 -30.51 -0.31
N GLY A 290 -3.45 -30.40 -1.06
CA GLY A 290 -4.82 -30.68 -0.61
C GLY A 290 -5.26 -32.15 -0.67
N ASN A 291 -6.50 -32.40 -0.27
CA ASN A 291 -7.06 -33.75 -0.26
C ASN A 291 -7.29 -34.27 -1.68
N GLY A 292 -6.83 -35.50 -1.98
CA GLY A 292 -6.92 -36.05 -3.33
C GLY A 292 -5.97 -35.39 -4.35
N HIS A 293 -5.07 -34.51 -3.88
CA HIS A 293 -3.96 -33.99 -4.68
C HIS A 293 -2.70 -34.81 -4.46
N GLU A 294 -1.74 -34.66 -5.36
CA GLU A 294 -0.37 -35.17 -5.19
C GLU A 294 0.61 -33.99 -5.07
N TYR A 295 1.61 -34.13 -4.21
CA TYR A 295 2.62 -33.09 -3.97
C TYR A 295 3.43 -32.71 -5.21
N ILE A 296 3.61 -33.64 -6.15
CA ILE A 296 4.29 -33.40 -7.42
C ILE A 296 3.48 -32.56 -8.40
N TRP A 297 2.22 -32.21 -8.10
CA TRP A 297 1.37 -31.41 -9.00
C TRP A 297 1.63 -29.90 -8.96
N TYR A 298 2.63 -29.47 -8.19
CA TYR A 298 3.00 -28.08 -7.97
C TYR A 298 4.30 -27.70 -8.71
N ASP A 299 4.75 -28.49 -9.69
CA ASP A 299 5.93 -28.19 -10.52
C ASP A 299 5.92 -26.74 -11.04
N TYR A 300 4.76 -26.23 -11.51
CA TYR A 300 4.63 -24.87 -12.03
C TYR A 300 5.03 -23.77 -11.01
N LEU A 301 4.79 -24.02 -9.72
CA LEU A 301 5.08 -23.08 -8.63
C LEU A 301 6.46 -23.35 -8.03
N GLY A 302 6.81 -24.62 -7.86
CA GLY A 302 8.12 -25.06 -7.37
C GLY A 302 9.26 -24.61 -8.28
N GLU A 303 9.14 -24.85 -9.59
CA GLU A 303 10.11 -24.39 -10.58
C GLU A 303 10.16 -22.86 -10.67
N HIS A 304 9.00 -22.20 -10.61
CA HIS A 304 8.95 -20.74 -10.69
C HIS A 304 9.68 -20.08 -9.52
N LEU A 305 9.34 -20.43 -8.27
CA LEU A 305 10.03 -19.86 -7.11
C LEU A 305 11.51 -20.27 -7.06
N ALA A 306 11.86 -21.50 -7.43
CA ALA A 306 13.26 -21.91 -7.50
C ALA A 306 14.06 -21.11 -8.54
N SER A 307 13.46 -20.76 -9.69
CA SER A 307 14.10 -19.91 -10.70
C SER A 307 14.40 -18.48 -10.22
N TRP A 308 13.72 -18.03 -9.16
CA TRP A 308 13.94 -16.76 -8.46
C TRP A 308 14.88 -16.88 -7.24
N GLY A 309 15.52 -18.04 -7.07
CA GLY A 309 16.56 -18.22 -6.07
C GLY A 309 16.11 -18.91 -4.79
N TYR A 310 14.89 -19.45 -4.68
CA TYR A 310 14.45 -20.15 -3.46
C TYR A 310 14.78 -21.64 -3.50
N VAL A 311 15.01 -22.25 -2.34
CA VAL A 311 14.90 -23.71 -2.23
C VAL A 311 13.43 -24.00 -1.94
N VAL A 312 12.80 -24.83 -2.77
CA VAL A 312 11.36 -25.10 -2.67
C VAL A 312 11.15 -26.59 -2.48
N MET A 313 10.24 -26.97 -1.60
CA MET A 313 9.86 -28.35 -1.38
C MET A 313 8.34 -28.49 -1.39
N ALA A 314 7.82 -29.50 -2.09
CA ALA A 314 6.45 -29.97 -1.93
C ALA A 314 6.48 -31.37 -1.32
N HIS A 315 5.65 -31.63 -0.31
CA HIS A 315 5.67 -32.90 0.41
C HIS A 315 4.36 -33.67 0.33
N GLN A 316 4.46 -35.00 0.45
CA GLN A 316 3.34 -35.87 0.69
C GLN A 316 2.63 -35.47 1.99
N ASN A 317 1.37 -35.06 1.87
CA ASN A 317 0.58 -34.49 2.95
C ASN A 317 -0.52 -35.47 3.36
N ASN A 318 -0.63 -35.76 4.66
CA ASN A 318 -1.64 -36.68 5.15
C ASN A 318 -2.95 -35.95 5.50
N THR A 319 -3.78 -35.72 4.49
CA THR A 319 -5.03 -34.95 4.62
C THR A 319 -6.23 -35.76 5.15
N GLU A 320 -6.05 -37.08 5.35
CA GLU A 320 -7.03 -37.97 5.97
C GLU A 320 -6.40 -38.70 7.18
N PRO A 321 -6.95 -38.56 8.40
CA PRO A 321 -8.34 -38.21 8.70
C PRO A 321 -8.68 -36.71 8.76
N GLY A 322 -7.71 -35.78 8.71
CA GLY A 322 -8.04 -34.35 8.71
C GLY A 322 -6.85 -33.41 8.97
N ILE A 323 -7.16 -32.23 9.48
CA ILE A 323 -6.20 -31.10 9.61
C ILE A 323 -5.06 -31.41 10.57
N GLU A 324 -5.30 -32.14 11.66
CA GLU A 324 -4.23 -32.52 12.60
C GLU A 324 -3.16 -33.40 11.95
N THR A 325 -3.54 -34.29 11.04
CA THR A 325 -2.55 -35.09 10.31
C THR A 325 -1.88 -34.30 9.20
N ALA A 326 -2.61 -33.39 8.55
CA ALA A 326 -2.05 -32.50 7.54
C ALA A 326 -0.98 -31.58 8.14
N SER A 327 -1.29 -30.91 9.25
CA SER A 327 -0.36 -30.06 9.99
C SER A 327 0.85 -30.84 10.51
N THR A 328 0.63 -32.07 11.00
CA THR A 328 1.74 -32.95 11.41
C THR A 328 2.68 -33.23 10.25
N THR A 329 2.17 -33.52 9.05
CA THR A 329 3.04 -33.78 7.89
C THR A 329 3.75 -32.53 7.39
N THR A 330 3.15 -31.33 7.45
CA THR A 330 3.86 -30.06 7.18
C THR A 330 5.07 -29.92 8.11
N LEU A 331 4.87 -30.14 9.42
CA LEU A 331 5.90 -30.04 10.44
C LEU A 331 7.01 -31.08 10.26
N THR A 332 6.64 -32.36 10.09
CA THR A 332 7.62 -33.45 10.02
C THR A 332 8.41 -33.47 8.72
N ASN A 333 7.83 -33.08 7.58
CA ASN A 333 8.57 -32.98 6.31
C ASN A 333 9.53 -31.78 6.35
N THR A 334 9.08 -30.61 6.83
CA THR A 334 9.97 -29.46 7.00
C THR A 334 11.17 -29.81 7.90
N ASP A 335 10.91 -30.46 9.05
CA ASP A 335 11.98 -30.85 9.97
C ASP A 335 12.90 -31.92 9.36
N TRP A 336 12.32 -32.89 8.64
CA TRP A 336 13.08 -33.98 8.02
C TRP A 336 14.04 -33.46 6.94
N LEU A 337 13.55 -32.64 6.00
CA LEU A 337 14.39 -32.06 4.95
C LEU A 337 15.58 -31.29 5.54
N LEU A 338 15.32 -30.42 6.53
CA LEU A 338 16.37 -29.62 7.19
C LEU A 338 17.40 -30.49 7.91
N GLY A 339 16.98 -31.64 8.45
CA GLY A 339 17.86 -32.63 9.07
C GLY A 339 18.61 -33.53 8.09
N HIS A 340 18.23 -33.56 6.80
CA HIS A 340 18.72 -34.50 5.78
C HIS A 340 19.08 -33.81 4.44
N LEU A 341 19.67 -32.61 4.49
CA LEU A 341 20.07 -31.84 3.31
C LEU A 341 21.12 -32.56 2.42
N GLU A 342 21.69 -33.67 2.90
CA GLU A 342 22.54 -34.57 2.12
C GLU A 342 21.79 -35.43 1.09
N GLU A 343 20.48 -35.62 1.23
CA GLU A 343 19.69 -36.49 0.35
C GLU A 343 19.46 -35.85 -1.04
N PRO A 344 18.95 -34.60 -1.16
CA PRO A 344 18.66 -34.03 -2.48
C PRO A 344 19.94 -33.74 -3.28
N GLY A 345 19.94 -34.15 -4.55
CA GLY A 345 21.03 -33.89 -5.49
C GLY A 345 22.38 -34.48 -5.06
N GLY A 346 22.39 -35.46 -4.14
CA GLY A 346 23.62 -36.02 -3.57
C GLY A 346 24.37 -35.05 -2.65
N GLY A 347 23.64 -34.20 -1.93
CA GLY A 347 24.16 -33.22 -0.99
C GLY A 347 24.34 -31.82 -1.55
N ALA A 348 23.58 -31.50 -2.60
CA ALA A 348 23.59 -30.18 -3.23
C ALA A 348 23.11 -29.06 -2.30
N LEU A 349 22.33 -29.39 -1.26
CA LEU A 349 21.72 -28.42 -0.35
C LEU A 349 22.48 -28.23 0.98
N VAL A 350 23.52 -29.04 1.25
CA VAL A 350 24.24 -29.04 2.53
C VAL A 350 24.86 -27.67 2.81
N GLY A 351 24.37 -27.00 3.86
CA GLY A 351 24.83 -25.67 4.26
C GLY A 351 24.36 -24.53 3.35
N LEU A 352 23.44 -24.80 2.42
CA LEU A 352 22.92 -23.83 1.45
C LEU A 352 21.41 -23.56 1.61
N VAL A 353 20.78 -24.10 2.65
CA VAL A 353 19.41 -23.74 3.06
C VAL A 353 19.47 -22.85 4.30
N ASP A 354 18.84 -21.69 4.22
CA ASP A 354 18.65 -20.77 5.34
C ASP A 354 17.39 -21.15 6.12
N SER A 355 17.56 -21.96 7.17
CA SER A 355 16.45 -22.39 8.01
C SER A 355 15.85 -21.28 8.88
N THR A 356 16.38 -20.05 8.85
CA THR A 356 15.83 -18.91 9.60
C THR A 356 14.77 -18.12 8.82
N ARG A 357 14.58 -18.46 7.54
CA ARG A 357 13.63 -17.83 6.62
C ARG A 357 12.85 -18.92 5.87
N ILE A 358 11.70 -19.29 6.42
CA ILE A 358 10.82 -20.33 5.88
C ILE A 358 9.46 -19.74 5.53
N GLY A 359 8.99 -19.96 4.31
CA GLY A 359 7.62 -19.68 3.89
C GLY A 359 6.82 -20.97 3.76
N TRP A 360 5.57 -20.98 4.22
CA TRP A 360 4.67 -22.13 4.03
C TRP A 360 3.50 -21.77 3.11
N ILE A 361 3.28 -22.62 2.12
CA ILE A 361 2.18 -22.55 1.17
C ILE A 361 1.34 -23.81 1.34
N GLY A 362 0.02 -23.68 1.38
CA GLY A 362 -0.87 -24.83 1.55
C GLY A 362 -2.12 -24.72 0.71
N HIS A 363 -2.58 -25.82 0.11
CA HIS A 363 -3.80 -25.85 -0.71
C HIS A 363 -4.90 -26.68 -0.03
N SER A 364 -6.14 -26.18 0.00
CA SER A 364 -7.30 -26.93 0.52
C SER A 364 -7.10 -27.30 1.99
N ARG A 365 -7.23 -28.58 2.35
CA ARG A 365 -6.85 -29.06 3.69
C ARG A 365 -5.38 -28.80 4.05
N GLY A 366 -4.48 -28.71 3.07
CA GLY A 366 -3.11 -28.29 3.27
C GLY A 366 -2.99 -26.80 3.63
N GLY A 367 -3.89 -25.96 3.12
CA GLY A 367 -3.95 -24.53 3.44
C GLY A 367 -4.33 -24.28 4.90
N GLU A 368 -5.35 -24.97 5.39
CA GLU A 368 -5.63 -24.95 6.83
C GLU A 368 -4.53 -25.63 7.65
N GLY A 369 -3.96 -26.72 7.11
CA GLY A 369 -2.89 -27.49 7.74
C GLY A 369 -1.64 -26.68 8.07
N ILE A 370 -1.21 -25.77 7.20
CA ILE A 370 -0.05 -24.91 7.47
C ILE A 370 -0.33 -23.88 8.58
N VAL A 371 -1.57 -23.40 8.68
CA VAL A 371 -1.99 -22.47 9.74
C VAL A 371 -2.03 -23.19 11.08
N ARG A 372 -2.68 -24.37 11.13
CA ARG A 372 -2.65 -25.25 12.32
C ARG A 372 -1.22 -25.67 12.69
N ALA A 373 -0.34 -25.87 11.72
CA ALA A 373 1.06 -26.21 11.99
C ALA A 373 1.79 -25.07 12.70
N LEU A 374 1.58 -23.82 12.29
CA LEU A 374 2.15 -22.65 12.94
C LEU A 374 1.62 -22.53 14.37
N ASP A 375 0.31 -22.63 14.52
CA ASP A 375 -0.37 -22.55 15.81
C ASP A 375 0.22 -23.53 16.83
N ARG A 376 0.44 -24.79 16.42
CA ARG A 376 1.09 -25.82 17.25
C ARG A 376 2.54 -25.51 17.62
N LEU A 377 3.27 -24.76 16.79
CA LEU A 377 4.64 -24.33 17.11
C LEU A 377 4.62 -23.18 18.14
N VAL A 378 3.68 -22.24 18.00
CA VAL A 378 3.51 -21.11 18.92
C VAL A 378 3.10 -21.61 20.31
N ASP A 379 2.16 -22.55 20.36
CA ASP A 379 1.67 -23.15 21.60
C ASP A 379 2.66 -24.14 22.24
N GLY A 380 3.65 -24.60 21.49
CA GLY A 380 4.61 -25.62 21.93
C GLY A 380 4.03 -27.05 21.94
N ASP A 381 2.92 -27.28 21.26
CA ASP A 381 2.31 -28.60 21.02
C ASP A 381 3.16 -29.50 20.09
N PHE A 382 4.04 -28.88 19.31
CA PHE A 382 5.05 -29.57 18.51
C PHE A 382 6.38 -28.80 18.60
N VAL A 383 7.49 -29.52 18.78
CA VAL A 383 8.83 -28.94 18.84
C VAL A 383 9.71 -29.68 17.83
N PRO A 384 10.06 -29.07 16.68
CA PRO A 384 10.98 -29.66 15.71
C PRO A 384 12.42 -29.63 16.21
N ASP A 385 13.28 -30.46 15.62
CA ASP A 385 14.71 -30.46 15.95
C ASP A 385 15.48 -29.34 15.22
N ASN A 386 15.04 -28.93 14.01
CA ASN A 386 15.84 -28.12 13.08
C ASN A 386 15.29 -26.69 12.81
N PHE A 387 14.11 -26.35 13.31
CA PHE A 387 13.51 -25.01 13.19
C PHE A 387 12.49 -24.74 14.32
N GLY A 388 11.99 -23.51 14.42
CA GLY A 388 10.93 -23.11 15.36
C GLY A 388 9.98 -22.07 14.77
N ALA A 389 8.98 -21.64 15.55
CA ALA A 389 7.93 -20.70 15.11
C ALA A 389 8.49 -19.40 14.52
N ASP A 390 9.58 -18.85 15.09
CA ASP A 390 10.23 -17.62 14.61
C ASP A 390 10.94 -17.75 13.26
N ASN A 391 11.15 -18.98 12.80
CA ASN A 391 11.72 -19.25 11.49
C ASN A 391 10.66 -19.21 10.38
N ILE A 392 9.37 -19.38 10.73
CA ILE A 392 8.26 -19.28 9.80
C ILE A 392 7.94 -17.79 9.61
N ARG A 393 8.26 -17.28 8.42
CA ARG A 393 8.18 -15.85 8.08
C ARG A 393 6.87 -15.44 7.45
N TYR A 394 6.17 -16.37 6.80
CA TYR A 394 4.83 -16.14 6.28
C TYR A 394 4.08 -17.44 6.00
N LEU A 395 2.77 -17.30 5.86
CA LEU A 395 1.86 -18.35 5.43
C LEU A 395 1.10 -17.90 4.18
N ALA A 396 0.86 -18.81 3.24
CA ALA A 396 0.04 -18.56 2.06
C ALA A 396 -0.92 -19.73 1.79
N SER A 397 -2.22 -19.50 1.96
CA SER A 397 -3.25 -20.49 1.73
C SER A 397 -3.86 -20.33 0.35
N ILE A 398 -3.99 -21.44 -0.37
CA ILE A 398 -4.74 -21.56 -1.61
C ILE A 398 -6.05 -22.29 -1.28
N ALA A 399 -7.19 -21.60 -1.41
CA ALA A 399 -8.54 -22.10 -1.15
C ALA A 399 -8.62 -23.02 0.09
N PRO A 400 -8.21 -22.54 1.29
CA PRO A 400 -8.09 -23.39 2.48
C PRO A 400 -9.46 -23.83 2.99
N THR A 401 -9.53 -25.01 3.58
CA THR A 401 -10.70 -25.41 4.39
C THR A 401 -10.70 -24.69 5.75
N VAL A 402 -11.81 -24.78 6.49
CA VAL A 402 -11.91 -24.31 7.88
C VAL A 402 -12.64 -25.35 8.74
N PHE A 403 -12.05 -26.54 8.86
CA PHE A 403 -12.59 -27.64 9.66
C PHE A 403 -12.46 -27.42 11.17
N ASN A 404 -11.35 -26.82 11.60
CA ASN A 404 -11.08 -26.51 12.99
C ASN A 404 -11.71 -25.16 13.38
N PRO A 405 -12.00 -24.95 14.68
CA PRO A 405 -12.21 -23.61 15.22
C PRO A 405 -11.02 -22.69 14.89
N LEU A 406 -11.28 -21.39 14.74
CA LEU A 406 -10.22 -20.43 14.41
C LEU A 406 -9.14 -20.30 15.50
N ASP A 407 -9.48 -20.61 16.76
CA ASP A 407 -8.50 -20.64 17.85
C ASP A 407 -7.48 -21.80 17.73
N ASP A 408 -7.77 -22.82 16.91
CA ASP A 408 -6.81 -23.88 16.59
C ASP A 408 -6.14 -23.64 15.22
N SER A 409 -6.64 -22.69 14.41
CA SER A 409 -6.15 -22.37 13.06
C SER A 409 -5.92 -20.86 12.95
N ASP A 410 -5.08 -20.34 13.84
CA ASP A 410 -4.72 -18.93 13.93
C ASP A 410 -3.42 -18.64 13.15
N PRO A 411 -3.42 -17.70 12.17
CA PRO A 411 -2.18 -17.23 11.55
C PRO A 411 -1.26 -16.42 12.49
N HIS A 412 -1.75 -16.06 13.68
CA HIS A 412 -1.09 -15.23 14.69
C HIS A 412 -0.67 -13.87 14.13
N ASP A 413 0.55 -13.43 14.42
CA ASP A 413 1.16 -12.19 13.93
C ASP A 413 1.91 -12.40 12.60
N ARG A 414 1.83 -13.60 12.01
CA ARG A 414 2.57 -13.90 10.79
C ARG A 414 1.91 -13.25 9.57
N PRO A 415 2.71 -12.73 8.63
CA PRO A 415 2.21 -12.34 7.33
C PRO A 415 1.41 -13.47 6.66
N TYR A 416 0.24 -13.14 6.11
CA TYR A 416 -0.71 -14.13 5.59
C TYR A 416 -1.26 -13.74 4.21
N LEU A 417 -1.14 -14.66 3.24
CA LEU A 417 -1.82 -14.56 1.94
C LEU A 417 -2.95 -15.57 1.83
N LEU A 418 -4.13 -15.13 1.41
CA LEU A 418 -5.23 -15.98 0.97
C LEU A 418 -5.40 -15.84 -0.55
N LEU A 419 -5.24 -16.92 -1.29
CA LEU A 419 -5.55 -17.01 -2.72
C LEU A 419 -6.73 -17.97 -2.93
N ALA A 420 -7.79 -17.54 -3.59
CA ALA A 420 -8.95 -18.40 -3.87
C ALA A 420 -9.55 -18.10 -5.24
N GLY A 421 -10.35 -19.04 -5.77
CA GLY A 421 -11.05 -18.87 -7.04
C GLY A 421 -12.55 -18.70 -6.84
N THR A 422 -13.19 -17.74 -7.51
CA THR A 422 -14.64 -17.50 -7.34
C THR A 422 -15.51 -18.62 -7.93
N ALA A 423 -14.94 -19.42 -8.82
CA ALA A 423 -15.58 -20.57 -9.43
C ALA A 423 -15.30 -21.88 -8.68
N ASP A 424 -14.67 -21.82 -7.50
CA ASP A 424 -14.30 -23.00 -6.71
C ASP A 424 -15.52 -23.91 -6.43
N GLY A 425 -15.48 -25.14 -6.95
CA GLY A 425 -16.57 -26.10 -6.82
C GLY A 425 -16.53 -26.96 -5.55
N ASP A 426 -15.42 -26.92 -4.79
CA ASP A 426 -15.16 -27.75 -3.62
C ASP A 426 -15.16 -26.91 -2.34
N VAL A 427 -14.16 -26.04 -2.19
CA VAL A 427 -14.07 -25.07 -1.09
C VAL A 427 -14.65 -23.76 -1.58
N THR A 428 -15.96 -23.78 -1.76
CA THR A 428 -16.67 -22.81 -2.59
C THR A 428 -16.57 -21.35 -2.15
N GLY A 429 -16.19 -21.04 -0.90
CA GLY A 429 -16.34 -19.70 -0.32
C GLY A 429 -17.79 -19.36 0.02
N GLY A 430 -18.72 -20.30 -0.11
CA GLY A 430 -20.15 -20.06 0.06
C GLY A 430 -20.64 -20.12 1.51
N VAL A 431 -21.92 -19.78 1.68
CA VAL A 431 -22.60 -19.68 2.99
C VAL A 431 -23.18 -21.01 3.49
N GLU A 432 -23.15 -22.06 2.67
CA GLU A 432 -23.76 -23.36 2.97
C GLU A 432 -23.09 -24.09 4.14
N SER A 433 -21.79 -23.82 4.36
CA SER A 433 -20.99 -24.48 5.39
C SER A 433 -19.85 -23.58 5.85
N PRO A 434 -19.63 -23.42 7.15
CA PRO A 434 -18.49 -22.65 7.66
C PRO A 434 -17.13 -23.27 7.31
N ILE A 435 -17.10 -24.54 6.89
CA ILE A 435 -15.87 -25.24 6.46
C ILE A 435 -15.32 -24.69 5.15
N VAL A 436 -16.17 -24.11 4.30
CA VAL A 436 -15.76 -23.56 3.00
C VAL A 436 -15.59 -22.04 3.02
N GLN A 437 -15.81 -21.40 4.17
CA GLN A 437 -15.72 -19.94 4.36
C GLN A 437 -14.28 -19.52 4.72
N PHE A 438 -13.37 -19.63 3.76
CA PHE A 438 -11.93 -19.42 3.96
C PHE A 438 -11.53 -18.01 4.42
N PHE A 439 -12.37 -16.99 4.19
CA PHE A 439 -12.11 -15.62 4.68
C PHE A 439 -12.06 -15.56 6.21
N ARG A 440 -12.68 -16.52 6.91
CA ARG A 440 -12.61 -16.62 8.37
C ARG A 440 -11.19 -16.79 8.91
N ILE A 441 -10.34 -17.57 8.22
CA ILE A 441 -8.92 -17.70 8.59
C ILE A 441 -8.17 -16.40 8.34
N TRP A 442 -8.47 -15.73 7.22
CA TRP A 442 -7.87 -14.42 6.91
C TRP A 442 -8.24 -13.38 7.97
N GLU A 443 -9.48 -13.34 8.44
CA GLU A 443 -9.91 -12.40 9.49
C GLU A 443 -9.17 -12.61 10.80
N LYS A 444 -8.93 -13.88 11.19
CA LYS A 444 -8.27 -14.21 12.46
C LYS A 444 -6.84 -13.67 12.56
N GLY A 445 -6.10 -13.59 11.45
CA GLY A 445 -4.71 -13.15 11.43
C GLY A 445 -4.56 -11.67 11.87
N THR A 446 -3.54 -11.42 12.70
CA THR A 446 -3.20 -10.08 13.24
C THR A 446 -1.94 -9.47 12.60
N GLY A 447 -1.18 -10.27 11.86
CA GLY A 447 -0.07 -9.81 11.02
C GLY A 447 -0.54 -9.09 9.74
N PRO A 448 0.39 -8.57 8.92
CA PRO A 448 0.02 -7.98 7.64
C PRO A 448 -0.55 -9.06 6.71
N LYS A 449 -1.68 -8.80 6.06
CA LYS A 449 -2.41 -9.83 5.33
C LYS A 449 -2.98 -9.33 4.02
N ALA A 450 -2.97 -10.24 3.03
CA ALA A 450 -3.49 -10.01 1.69
C ALA A 450 -4.48 -11.11 1.32
N ALA A 451 -5.49 -10.75 0.52
CA ALA A 451 -6.39 -11.70 -0.10
C ALA A 451 -6.47 -11.43 -1.61
N ALA A 452 -6.58 -12.50 -2.39
CA ALA A 452 -6.72 -12.46 -3.84
C ALA A 452 -7.82 -13.45 -4.27
N TYR A 453 -8.91 -12.91 -4.81
CA TYR A 453 -10.06 -13.71 -5.23
C TYR A 453 -10.22 -13.65 -6.75
N VAL A 454 -9.81 -14.73 -7.42
CA VAL A 454 -9.61 -14.79 -8.87
C VAL A 454 -10.90 -15.22 -9.56
N HIS A 455 -11.46 -14.33 -10.39
CA HIS A 455 -12.70 -14.62 -11.12
C HIS A 455 -12.52 -15.80 -12.08
N GLY A 456 -13.46 -16.74 -12.06
CA GLY A 456 -13.46 -17.87 -13.00
C GLY A 456 -12.45 -18.97 -12.69
N ALA A 457 -11.55 -18.78 -11.72
CA ALA A 457 -10.66 -19.83 -11.26
C ALA A 457 -11.41 -20.83 -10.37
N SER A 458 -11.14 -22.11 -10.57
CA SER A 458 -11.63 -23.22 -9.74
C SER A 458 -10.60 -23.69 -8.73
N HIS A 459 -11.03 -24.51 -7.77
CA HIS A 459 -10.17 -25.13 -6.76
C HIS A 459 -8.91 -25.76 -7.38
N ASN A 460 -9.14 -26.55 -8.42
CA ASN A 460 -8.12 -27.40 -9.04
C ASN A 460 -7.38 -26.73 -10.20
N ASP A 461 -7.58 -25.43 -10.39
CA ASP A 461 -6.78 -24.64 -11.33
C ASP A 461 -5.39 -24.30 -10.77
N PHE A 462 -5.25 -24.27 -9.44
CA PHE A 462 -3.99 -24.01 -8.76
C PHE A 462 -3.10 -25.25 -8.54
N ASN A 463 -3.39 -26.36 -9.23
CA ASN A 463 -2.52 -27.52 -9.35
C ASN A 463 -2.56 -28.05 -10.79
N CYS A 464 -1.61 -28.91 -11.18
CA CYS A 464 -1.50 -29.34 -12.57
C CYS A 464 -2.66 -30.23 -13.05
N CYS A 465 -3.23 -31.07 -12.18
CA CYS A 465 -3.69 -32.38 -12.64
C CYS A 465 -4.97 -32.92 -12.00
N ALA A 466 -5.49 -32.33 -10.93
CA ALA A 466 -6.73 -32.76 -10.30
C ALA A 466 -7.95 -32.69 -11.26
N ALA A 467 -9.11 -33.19 -10.87
CA ALA A 467 -10.30 -33.08 -11.72
C ALA A 467 -10.81 -31.63 -11.77
N GLN A 468 -11.21 -31.15 -12.94
CA GLN A 468 -11.79 -29.82 -13.08
C GLN A 468 -13.19 -29.78 -12.45
N GLU A 469 -13.44 -28.79 -11.58
CA GLU A 469 -14.69 -28.67 -10.81
C GLU A 469 -15.28 -27.26 -10.77
N GLY A 470 -14.75 -26.36 -11.60
CA GLY A 470 -15.21 -24.98 -11.71
C GLY A 470 -16.72 -24.85 -11.98
N GLN A 471 -17.36 -23.91 -11.29
CA GLN A 471 -18.78 -23.58 -11.44
C GLN A 471 -18.95 -22.08 -11.69
N GLY A 472 -19.76 -21.73 -12.68
CA GLY A 472 -20.08 -20.33 -13.01
C GLY A 472 -19.75 -19.97 -14.46
N PRO A 473 -19.95 -18.71 -14.85
CA PRO A 473 -19.64 -18.21 -16.18
C PRO A 473 -18.13 -17.96 -16.35
N SER A 474 -17.60 -18.05 -17.58
CA SER A 474 -16.23 -17.59 -17.88
C SER A 474 -15.12 -18.23 -17.03
N LEU A 475 -15.07 -19.57 -17.00
CA LEU A 475 -13.96 -20.29 -16.35
C LEU A 475 -12.63 -20.02 -17.07
N ILE A 476 -11.63 -19.53 -16.34
CA ILE A 476 -10.33 -19.14 -16.90
C ILE A 476 -9.37 -20.34 -17.05
N GLY A 477 -9.55 -21.36 -16.21
CA GLY A 477 -8.74 -22.58 -16.21
C GLY A 477 -7.32 -22.40 -15.65
N ARG A 478 -6.59 -23.52 -15.62
CA ARG A 478 -5.25 -23.64 -15.02
C ARG A 478 -4.24 -22.63 -15.51
N ASP A 479 -4.07 -22.52 -16.82
CA ASP A 479 -2.98 -21.75 -17.40
C ASP A 479 -3.02 -20.30 -16.91
N GLU A 480 -4.23 -19.73 -16.88
CA GLU A 480 -4.49 -18.36 -16.45
C GLU A 480 -4.48 -18.20 -14.92
N ALA A 481 -5.15 -19.10 -14.17
CA ALA A 481 -5.12 -19.05 -12.71
C ALA A 481 -3.70 -19.18 -12.14
N GLN A 482 -2.85 -19.98 -12.79
CA GLN A 482 -1.45 -20.16 -12.39
C GLN A 482 -0.57 -18.96 -12.71
N VAL A 483 -0.95 -18.08 -13.65
CA VAL A 483 -0.28 -16.77 -13.84
C VAL A 483 -0.40 -15.95 -12.55
N VAL A 484 -1.61 -15.86 -12.00
CA VAL A 484 -1.86 -15.15 -10.74
C VAL A 484 -1.12 -15.80 -9.58
N ALA A 485 -1.20 -17.14 -9.46
CA ALA A 485 -0.50 -17.85 -8.40
C ALA A 485 1.03 -17.64 -8.44
N ARG A 486 1.65 -17.67 -9.62
CA ARG A 486 3.09 -17.40 -9.76
C ARG A 486 3.44 -16.00 -9.26
N ALA A 487 2.78 -14.98 -9.80
CA ALA A 487 3.06 -13.59 -9.47
C ALA A 487 2.85 -13.28 -7.99
N TYR A 488 1.71 -13.69 -7.42
CA TYR A 488 1.36 -13.34 -6.04
C TYR A 488 2.18 -14.12 -5.02
N MET A 489 2.49 -15.39 -5.30
CA MET A 489 3.37 -16.18 -4.42
C MET A 489 4.82 -15.67 -4.48
N LEU A 490 5.29 -15.22 -5.65
CA LEU A 490 6.60 -14.58 -5.76
C LEU A 490 6.63 -13.23 -5.02
N ALA A 491 5.60 -12.39 -5.20
CA ALA A 491 5.51 -11.09 -4.53
C ALA A 491 5.64 -11.22 -3.01
N VAL A 492 4.88 -12.13 -2.40
CA VAL A 492 4.93 -12.35 -0.93
C VAL A 492 6.21 -13.03 -0.48
N ALA A 493 6.78 -13.94 -1.26
CA ALA A 493 8.08 -14.54 -0.95
C ALA A 493 9.20 -13.49 -0.92
N ARG A 494 9.26 -12.62 -1.94
CA ARG A 494 10.24 -11.54 -2.04
C ARG A 494 10.04 -10.53 -0.91
N ALA A 495 8.81 -10.10 -0.66
CA ALA A 495 8.52 -9.14 0.40
C ALA A 495 8.88 -9.66 1.79
N TRP A 496 8.48 -10.89 2.14
CA TRP A 496 8.56 -11.39 3.51
C TRP A 496 9.79 -12.27 3.81
N LEU A 497 10.50 -12.77 2.79
CA LEU A 497 11.78 -13.48 2.96
C LEU A 497 12.99 -12.63 2.58
N ASP A 498 12.88 -11.74 1.60
CA ASP A 498 14.02 -10.93 1.12
C ASP A 498 13.94 -9.47 1.58
N GLY A 499 12.75 -8.98 1.95
CA GLY A 499 12.53 -7.61 2.44
C GLY A 499 12.10 -6.63 1.33
N ASP A 500 11.74 -7.13 0.16
CA ASP A 500 11.33 -6.33 -1.00
C ASP A 500 9.88 -5.86 -0.88
N ASP A 501 9.59 -5.03 0.14
CA ASP A 501 8.23 -4.62 0.54
C ASP A 501 7.42 -3.96 -0.59
N ALA A 502 8.08 -3.27 -1.52
CA ALA A 502 7.44 -2.64 -2.67
C ALA A 502 6.68 -3.63 -3.57
N LEU A 503 7.03 -4.92 -3.55
CA LEU A 503 6.30 -5.94 -4.31
C LEU A 503 4.90 -6.23 -3.74
N LEU A 504 4.59 -5.80 -2.52
CA LEU A 504 3.25 -5.89 -1.95
C LEU A 504 2.29 -4.87 -2.55
N ASP A 505 2.78 -3.94 -3.38
CA ASP A 505 1.95 -2.99 -4.10
C ASP A 505 1.01 -3.66 -5.10
N VAL A 506 1.28 -4.90 -5.51
CA VAL A 506 0.31 -5.73 -6.26
C VAL A 506 -0.98 -6.02 -5.47
N PHE A 507 -0.97 -5.81 -4.15
CA PHE A 507 -2.14 -5.91 -3.27
C PHE A 507 -2.57 -4.55 -2.70
N ARG A 508 -1.63 -3.65 -2.44
CA ARG A 508 -1.91 -2.33 -1.82
C ARG A 508 -2.46 -1.33 -2.83
N ASN A 509 -1.96 -1.39 -4.07
CA ASN A 509 -2.43 -0.52 -5.14
C ASN A 509 -3.36 -1.35 -6.00
N GLU A 510 -4.65 -1.41 -5.65
CA GLU A 510 -5.67 -2.01 -6.50
C GLU A 510 -5.88 -1.15 -7.73
N TYR A 511 -4.90 -1.15 -8.63
CA TYR A 511 -5.03 -0.50 -9.92
C TYR A 511 -5.77 -1.43 -10.86
N ALA A 512 -6.67 -0.88 -11.68
CA ALA A 512 -7.25 -1.59 -12.82
C ALA A 512 -6.19 -2.18 -13.80
N GLY A 513 -4.88 -1.93 -13.57
CA GLY A 513 -3.76 -2.54 -14.25
C GLY A 513 -2.66 -3.17 -13.36
N PHE A 514 -2.86 -3.38 -12.04
CA PHE A 514 -1.92 -4.16 -11.19
C PHE A 514 -2.31 -5.63 -11.03
N VAL A 515 -3.11 -6.15 -11.97
CA VAL A 515 -3.09 -7.59 -12.28
C VAL A 515 -1.73 -7.95 -12.89
N PRO A 516 -1.23 -9.19 -12.70
CA PRO A 516 0.06 -9.59 -13.27
C PRO A 516 0.13 -9.27 -14.77
N LEU A 517 1.25 -8.75 -15.27
CA LEU A 517 1.36 -8.19 -16.64
C LEU A 517 0.95 -9.16 -17.76
N SER A 518 1.13 -10.46 -17.53
CA SER A 518 0.73 -11.52 -18.47
C SER A 518 -0.71 -12.02 -18.27
N PHE A 519 -1.45 -11.51 -17.28
CA PHE A 519 -2.85 -11.85 -17.02
C PHE A 519 -3.78 -11.16 -18.02
N ALA A 520 -4.79 -11.88 -18.50
CA ALA A 520 -5.70 -11.33 -19.49
C ALA A 520 -6.48 -10.14 -18.92
N SER A 521 -6.44 -9.01 -19.62
CA SER A 521 -7.07 -7.75 -19.17
C SER A 521 -8.61 -7.80 -19.03
N ALA A 522 -9.24 -8.92 -19.40
CA ALA A 522 -10.68 -9.14 -19.24
C ALA A 522 -11.02 -9.95 -17.98
N ASP A 523 -10.01 -10.58 -17.37
CA ASP A 523 -10.17 -11.36 -16.15
C ASP A 523 -9.98 -10.45 -14.92
N ILE A 524 -10.61 -10.81 -13.81
CA ILE A 524 -10.73 -9.96 -12.62
C ILE A 524 -10.09 -10.68 -11.44
N VAL A 525 -9.30 -9.94 -10.66
CA VAL A 525 -8.81 -10.39 -9.35
C VAL A 525 -9.20 -9.32 -8.34
N ALA A 526 -10.11 -9.68 -7.41
CA ALA A 526 -10.42 -8.82 -6.28
C ALA A 526 -9.30 -8.94 -5.25
N THR A 527 -8.66 -7.83 -4.88
CA THR A 527 -7.53 -7.83 -3.93
C THR A 527 -7.85 -7.03 -2.68
N SER A 528 -7.64 -7.64 -1.52
CA SER A 528 -7.73 -6.97 -0.22
C SER A 528 -6.36 -6.93 0.45
N TRP A 529 -6.09 -5.85 1.18
CA TRP A 529 -4.90 -5.64 1.98
C TRP A 529 -5.29 -5.12 3.36
N ARG A 530 -4.71 -5.69 4.42
CA ARG A 530 -4.76 -5.13 5.77
C ARG A 530 -3.35 -5.11 6.34
N ASN A 531 -2.96 -3.97 6.89
CA ASN A 531 -1.70 -3.87 7.62
C ASN A 531 -1.74 -4.73 8.90
N ALA A 532 -0.58 -4.94 9.51
CA ALA A 532 -0.52 -5.58 10.82
C ALA A 532 -1.30 -4.75 11.84
N ALA A 533 -1.95 -5.40 12.82
CA ALA A 533 -2.65 -4.69 13.90
C ALA A 533 -1.72 -3.75 14.72
N THR A 534 -0.41 -3.94 14.61
CA THR A 534 0.63 -3.11 15.25
C THR A 534 1.20 -1.99 14.36
N ALA A 535 0.76 -1.87 13.11
CA ALA A 535 1.22 -0.83 12.18
C ALA A 535 0.90 0.58 12.70
N GLY A 536 -0.12 0.67 13.56
CA GLY A 536 -0.54 1.91 14.20
C GLY A 536 -1.17 2.85 13.19
N ASP A 537 -2.06 2.33 12.35
CA ASP A 537 -2.86 3.10 11.40
C ASP A 537 -3.84 4.04 12.12
N GLY A 538 -4.22 5.13 11.44
CA GLY A 538 -5.16 6.12 11.93
C GLY A 538 -6.59 5.65 11.70
N VAL A 539 -7.03 4.66 12.48
CA VAL A 539 -8.38 4.09 12.39
C VAL A 539 -9.43 5.17 12.61
N LEU A 540 -10.29 5.39 11.62
CA LEU A 540 -11.50 6.20 11.76
C LEU A 540 -12.66 5.29 12.17
N ASP A 541 -12.86 4.21 11.41
CA ASP A 541 -13.83 3.18 11.72
C ASP A 541 -13.34 1.79 11.29
N ASP A 542 -13.22 0.85 12.24
CA ASP A 542 -12.90 -0.55 11.96
C ASP A 542 -14.12 -1.47 12.04
N PHE A 543 -15.27 -0.96 12.52
CA PHE A 543 -16.50 -1.70 12.81
C PHE A 543 -16.35 -2.88 13.78
N GLN A 544 -15.14 -3.14 14.29
CA GLN A 544 -14.83 -4.27 15.15
C GLN A 544 -14.89 -3.88 16.63
N THR A 545 -14.58 -2.62 16.95
CA THR A 545 -14.43 -2.15 18.33
C THR A 545 -15.61 -1.34 18.85
N GLU A 546 -16.42 -0.78 17.94
CA GLU A 546 -17.73 -0.16 18.19
C GLU A 546 -18.72 -0.75 17.18
N HIS A 547 -20.01 -0.85 17.55
CA HIS A 547 -21.04 -1.54 16.77
C HIS A 547 -22.34 -0.73 16.56
N ASP A 548 -22.42 0.48 17.12
CA ASP A 548 -23.50 1.42 16.85
C ASP A 548 -23.24 2.17 15.53
N ALA A 549 -24.10 1.97 14.52
CA ALA A 549 -23.88 2.47 13.16
C ALA A 549 -23.81 4.02 13.00
N ASP A 550 -24.13 4.79 14.04
CA ASP A 550 -23.99 6.26 14.08
C ASP A 550 -22.77 6.74 14.87
N VAL A 551 -21.91 5.83 15.32
CA VAL A 551 -20.67 6.09 16.06
C VAL A 551 -19.52 5.29 15.47
N SER A 552 -18.42 5.96 15.15
CA SER A 552 -17.24 5.29 14.62
C SER A 552 -16.43 4.60 15.71
N SER A 553 -15.59 3.65 15.32
CA SER A 553 -14.60 3.01 16.21
C SER A 553 -13.62 4.00 16.86
N SER A 554 -13.37 5.15 16.24
CA SER A 554 -12.59 6.24 16.82
C SER A 554 -13.36 7.15 17.80
N GLY A 555 -14.65 6.86 18.01
CA GLY A 555 -15.54 7.52 18.97
C GLY A 555 -16.18 8.81 18.47
N THR A 556 -16.24 9.01 17.16
CA THR A 556 -16.81 10.20 16.50
C THR A 556 -18.14 9.88 15.81
N VAL A 557 -18.84 10.92 15.33
CA VAL A 557 -20.15 10.72 14.67
C VAL A 557 -19.98 10.13 13.28
N VAL A 558 -20.81 9.14 12.97
CA VAL A 558 -21.03 8.64 11.62
C VAL A 558 -22.38 9.15 11.10
N THR A 559 -22.37 9.76 9.91
CA THR A 559 -23.58 10.22 9.23
C THR A 559 -23.73 9.49 7.90
N CYS A 560 -24.86 8.81 7.71
CA CYS A 560 -25.19 8.16 6.46
C CYS A 560 -26.55 8.64 5.93
N THR A 561 -26.58 9.01 4.66
CA THR A 561 -27.82 9.39 3.94
C THR A 561 -28.24 8.34 2.92
N ALA A 562 -27.48 7.25 2.79
CA ALA A 562 -27.85 6.07 2.01
C ALA A 562 -28.95 5.26 2.71
N ASP A 563 -29.66 4.44 1.93
CA ASP A 563 -30.73 3.60 2.42
C ASP A 563 -30.18 2.35 3.12
N MET A 564 -30.90 1.89 4.15
CA MET A 564 -30.63 0.64 4.87
C MET A 564 -29.22 0.54 5.47
N LEU A 565 -28.70 1.63 6.08
CA LEU A 565 -27.51 1.52 6.92
C LEU A 565 -27.74 0.50 8.04
N LEU A 566 -26.91 -0.54 8.07
CA LEU A 566 -26.84 -1.52 9.13
C LEU A 566 -25.38 -1.86 9.39
N GLU A 567 -25.03 -1.91 10.67
CA GLU A 567 -23.81 -2.55 11.15
C GLU A 567 -24.18 -3.87 11.86
N ASP A 568 -23.52 -4.96 11.48
CA ASP A 568 -23.74 -6.31 12.03
C ASP A 568 -22.51 -7.18 11.72
N GLN A 569 -22.50 -8.42 12.21
CA GLN A 569 -21.49 -9.41 11.84
C GLN A 569 -21.48 -9.64 10.33
N LEU A 570 -20.30 -9.77 9.73
CA LEU A 570 -20.10 -10.12 8.31
C LEU A 570 -20.46 -11.58 8.04
N ARG A 571 -21.74 -11.91 8.25
CA ARG A 571 -22.34 -13.23 8.14
C ARG A 571 -23.71 -13.17 7.49
N ASP A 572 -23.87 -13.96 6.44
CA ASP A 572 -25.17 -14.39 5.92
C ASP A 572 -25.87 -15.30 6.94
N ARG A 573 -27.00 -14.84 7.50
CA ARG A 573 -27.62 -15.44 8.70
C ARG A 573 -28.52 -16.60 8.32
N ASP A 574 -29.18 -16.54 7.18
CA ASP A 574 -30.10 -17.58 6.72
C ASP A 574 -29.41 -18.69 5.91
N LYS A 575 -28.14 -18.46 5.53
CA LYS A 575 -27.28 -19.37 4.75
C LYS A 575 -27.79 -19.58 3.33
N VAL A 576 -28.43 -18.56 2.77
CA VAL A 576 -28.94 -18.52 1.42
C VAL A 576 -28.49 -17.20 0.81
N LEU A 577 -27.69 -17.27 -0.26
CA LEU A 577 -27.18 -16.09 -0.98
C LEU A 577 -28.27 -15.23 -1.65
N ALA A 578 -29.55 -15.57 -1.48
CA ALA A 578 -30.66 -14.85 -2.07
C ALA A 578 -30.97 -13.60 -1.23
N TRP A 579 -30.94 -12.44 -1.88
CA TRP A 579 -31.28 -11.17 -1.25
C TRP A 579 -32.63 -11.20 -0.49
N SER A 580 -32.61 -10.68 0.74
CA SER A 580 -33.77 -10.44 1.58
C SER A 580 -33.55 -9.20 2.45
N GLU A 581 -34.58 -8.36 2.61
CA GLU A 581 -34.54 -7.23 3.56
C GLU A 581 -34.36 -7.69 5.02
N ASP A 582 -34.78 -8.93 5.34
CA ASP A 582 -34.61 -9.54 6.65
C ASP A 582 -33.17 -10.06 6.88
N ASP A 583 -32.32 -10.11 5.85
CA ASP A 583 -30.90 -10.46 5.99
C ASP A 583 -29.98 -9.51 5.19
N PRO A 584 -29.76 -8.27 5.67
CA PRO A 584 -28.99 -7.28 4.93
C PRO A 584 -27.52 -7.67 4.70
N MET A 585 -26.96 -8.56 5.54
CA MET A 585 -25.60 -9.12 5.41
C MET A 585 -25.51 -10.32 4.45
N ASN A 586 -26.49 -10.46 3.55
CA ASN A 586 -26.49 -11.48 2.49
C ASN A 586 -25.11 -11.62 1.82
N ALA A 587 -24.68 -12.87 1.64
CA ALA A 587 -23.42 -13.26 1.03
C ALA A 587 -22.12 -12.84 1.76
N MET A 588 -22.20 -12.32 2.98
CA MET A 588 -21.03 -12.13 3.83
C MET A 588 -20.57 -13.47 4.42
N THR A 589 -19.27 -13.79 4.27
CA THR A 589 -18.69 -15.10 4.60
C THR A 589 -17.44 -15.01 5.48
N HIS A 590 -17.18 -13.84 6.05
CA HIS A 590 -16.04 -13.57 6.93
C HIS A 590 -16.30 -14.05 8.36
N ASN A 591 -17.56 -14.37 8.68
CA ASN A 591 -18.00 -14.88 9.99
C ASN A 591 -19.00 -16.05 9.80
N GLY A 592 -18.83 -17.16 10.53
CA GLY A 592 -19.60 -18.40 10.31
C GLY A 592 -19.87 -19.27 11.54
N LEU A 593 -19.08 -19.16 12.60
CA LEU A 593 -19.19 -19.92 13.84
C LEU A 593 -19.15 -19.01 15.09
N PRO A 594 -19.68 -19.46 16.24
CA PRO A 594 -19.49 -18.75 17.50
C PRO A 594 -17.99 -18.57 17.82
N GLY A 595 -17.57 -17.34 18.08
CA GLY A 595 -16.16 -16.98 18.32
C GLY A 595 -15.48 -16.29 17.13
N ASP A 596 -16.11 -16.32 15.95
CA ASP A 596 -15.69 -15.44 14.86
C ASP A 596 -16.24 -14.02 15.12
N GLU A 597 -15.37 -13.02 15.01
CA GLU A 597 -15.67 -11.63 15.38
C GLU A 597 -15.27 -10.67 14.23
N ALA A 598 -15.83 -10.90 13.04
CA ALA A 598 -15.76 -9.96 11.93
C ALA A 598 -17.10 -9.24 11.74
N TRP A 599 -17.06 -7.92 11.73
CA TRP A 599 -18.16 -6.96 11.61
C TRP A 599 -17.91 -5.96 10.48
N GLY A 600 -18.97 -5.29 10.06
CA GLY A 600 -18.90 -4.25 9.05
C GLY A 600 -20.25 -3.60 8.85
N ALA A 601 -20.29 -2.58 8.01
CA ALA A 601 -21.51 -1.86 7.67
C ALA A 601 -21.99 -2.21 6.26
N VAL A 602 -23.31 -2.19 6.03
CA VAL A 602 -23.91 -2.29 4.70
C VAL A 602 -24.92 -1.17 4.49
N PHE A 603 -25.06 -0.73 3.25
CA PHE A 603 -26.09 0.22 2.82
C PHE A 603 -26.31 0.11 1.31
N SER A 604 -27.24 0.92 0.78
CA SER A 604 -27.61 0.92 -0.63
C SER A 604 -28.17 2.27 -1.09
N TRP A 605 -28.23 2.49 -2.39
CA TRP A 605 -28.85 3.67 -3.00
C TRP A 605 -29.47 3.33 -4.35
N SER A 606 -30.48 4.12 -4.73
CA SER A 606 -31.20 3.99 -6.00
C SER A 606 -31.05 5.26 -6.85
N GLU A 607 -31.29 5.13 -8.15
CA GLU A 607 -31.18 6.21 -9.12
C GLU A 607 -31.85 7.50 -8.61
N SER A 608 -31.11 8.63 -8.64
CA SER A 608 -31.53 10.00 -8.27
C SER A 608 -31.17 10.52 -6.88
N SER A 609 -30.57 9.74 -5.97
CA SER A 609 -29.96 10.28 -4.75
C SER A 609 -28.48 10.62 -4.96
N ALA A 610 -27.96 11.60 -4.21
CA ALA A 610 -26.53 11.82 -3.98
C ALA A 610 -26.24 11.47 -2.51
N PRO A 611 -26.38 10.19 -2.13
CA PRO A 611 -26.18 9.80 -0.74
C PRO A 611 -24.70 9.73 -0.45
N PHE A 612 -24.39 9.75 0.84
CA PHE A 612 -23.04 9.62 1.33
C PHE A 612 -23.02 8.85 2.64
N TRP A 613 -21.86 8.30 2.94
CA TRP A 613 -21.47 7.86 4.28
C TRP A 613 -20.29 8.73 4.72
N ALA A 614 -20.36 9.33 5.90
CA ALA A 614 -19.34 10.25 6.40
C ALA A 614 -18.98 9.90 7.84
N VAL A 615 -17.71 10.08 8.17
CA VAL A 615 -17.18 9.96 9.53
C VAL A 615 -16.44 11.23 9.90
N GLU A 616 -16.76 11.77 11.07
CA GLU A 616 -16.02 12.89 11.65
C GLU A 616 -14.60 12.45 12.02
N VAL A 617 -13.59 13.25 11.67
CA VAL A 617 -12.19 12.98 12.01
C VAL A 617 -11.94 13.42 13.46
N PRO A 618 -11.48 12.53 14.36
CA PRO A 618 -11.19 12.91 15.75
C PRO A 618 -10.03 13.90 15.83
N GLU A 619 -9.98 14.71 16.89
CA GLU A 619 -8.91 15.70 17.11
C GLU A 619 -7.50 15.08 17.02
N SER A 620 -7.34 13.83 17.45
CA SER A 620 -6.07 13.09 17.38
C SER A 620 -5.59 12.74 15.97
N LEU A 621 -6.49 12.72 14.99
CA LEU A 621 -6.22 12.42 13.58
C LEU A 621 -6.48 13.61 12.65
N SER A 622 -6.90 14.76 13.20
CA SER A 622 -7.18 15.96 12.41
C SER A 622 -5.95 16.46 11.66
N ASP A 623 -4.76 16.34 12.27
CA ASP A 623 -3.50 16.46 11.53
C ASP A 623 -3.18 15.15 10.81
N SER A 624 -3.64 15.04 9.56
CA SER A 624 -3.44 13.85 8.73
C SER A 624 -2.13 13.87 7.94
N THR A 625 -1.33 14.95 8.06
CA THR A 625 -0.05 15.08 7.37
C THR A 625 0.99 13.97 7.67
N PRO A 626 0.93 13.20 8.77
CA PRO A 626 1.81 12.04 8.99
C PRO A 626 1.44 10.76 8.21
N TRP A 627 0.32 10.75 7.49
CA TRP A 627 -0.16 9.61 6.71
C TRP A 627 0.05 9.83 5.21
N THR A 628 0.03 8.75 4.44
CA THR A 628 0.22 8.80 2.98
C THR A 628 -1.10 8.60 2.25
N THR A 629 -1.96 7.71 2.75
CA THR A 629 -3.21 7.33 2.09
C THR A 629 -4.41 7.36 3.03
N ILE A 630 -5.59 7.68 2.49
CA ILE A 630 -6.86 7.22 3.04
C ILE A 630 -7.15 5.83 2.44
N SER A 631 -7.46 4.86 3.28
CA SER A 631 -7.66 3.45 2.93
C SER A 631 -9.03 2.99 3.41
N PHE A 632 -9.75 2.21 2.61
CA PHE A 632 -10.98 1.58 3.05
C PHE A 632 -11.22 0.24 2.35
N SER A 633 -11.85 -0.68 3.07
CA SER A 633 -12.24 -2.01 2.59
C SER A 633 -13.71 -2.00 2.17
N VAL A 634 -14.00 -2.30 0.90
CA VAL A 634 -15.36 -2.22 0.33
C VAL A 634 -15.67 -3.41 -0.58
N ALA A 635 -16.92 -3.88 -0.57
CA ALA A 635 -17.42 -4.91 -1.48
C ALA A 635 -18.77 -4.50 -2.08
N GLN A 636 -19.06 -4.92 -3.31
CA GLN A 636 -20.44 -4.90 -3.81
C GLN A 636 -21.26 -6.01 -3.15
N ARG A 637 -22.53 -5.73 -2.83
CA ARG A 637 -23.44 -6.71 -2.19
C ARG A 637 -24.05 -7.64 -3.24
N SER A 638 -23.66 -8.91 -3.18
CA SER A 638 -24.10 -9.95 -4.10
C SER A 638 -25.61 -10.09 -4.11
N ARG A 639 -26.19 -10.14 -5.31
CA ARG A 639 -27.63 -10.34 -5.59
C ARG A 639 -28.55 -9.26 -5.03
N HIS A 640 -28.02 -8.15 -4.53
CA HIS A 640 -28.83 -7.02 -4.12
C HIS A 640 -29.46 -6.34 -5.36
N PRO A 641 -30.74 -5.94 -5.33
CA PRO A 641 -31.42 -5.34 -6.48
C PRO A 641 -30.67 -4.14 -7.06
N GLU A 642 -30.15 -3.25 -6.22
CA GLU A 642 -29.41 -2.07 -6.68
C GLU A 642 -28.04 -2.41 -7.30
N THR A 643 -27.37 -3.46 -6.80
CA THR A 643 -26.14 -3.98 -7.42
C THR A 643 -26.44 -4.60 -8.78
N ASP A 644 -27.52 -5.39 -8.89
CA ASP A 644 -27.96 -5.98 -10.17
C ASP A 644 -28.47 -4.93 -11.17
N ASN A 645 -29.08 -3.83 -10.69
CA ASN A 645 -29.51 -2.69 -11.51
C ASN A 645 -28.33 -2.00 -12.18
N TRP A 646 -27.23 -1.77 -11.43
CA TRP A 646 -25.98 -1.24 -11.99
C TRP A 646 -25.30 -2.26 -12.91
N GLY A 647 -25.09 -3.49 -12.43
CA GLY A 647 -24.63 -4.62 -13.23
C GLY A 647 -23.18 -4.56 -13.73
N GLY A 648 -22.33 -3.73 -13.14
CA GLY A 648 -20.92 -3.57 -13.50
C GLY A 648 -19.98 -3.33 -12.32
N ALA A 649 -18.68 -3.21 -12.59
CA ALA A 649 -17.72 -2.73 -11.60
C ALA A 649 -18.07 -1.29 -11.19
N MET A 650 -17.74 -0.91 -9.96
CA MET A 650 -18.15 0.35 -9.35
C MET A 650 -16.95 1.14 -8.86
N ALA A 651 -17.05 2.45 -8.98
CA ALA A 651 -16.26 3.40 -8.22
C ALA A 651 -17.18 4.55 -7.76
N PHE A 652 -16.70 5.32 -6.80
CA PHE A 652 -17.43 6.44 -6.23
C PHE A 652 -16.48 7.56 -5.76
N GLY A 653 -17.01 8.70 -5.33
CA GLY A 653 -16.21 9.82 -4.87
C GLY A 653 -15.76 9.62 -3.43
N VAL A 654 -14.52 10.01 -3.12
CA VAL A 654 -14.06 10.20 -1.74
C VAL A 654 -13.80 11.68 -1.55
N THR A 655 -14.40 12.27 -0.52
CA THR A 655 -14.27 13.69 -0.19
C THR A 655 -13.64 13.85 1.19
N LEU A 656 -12.63 14.71 1.27
CA LEU A 656 -12.09 15.21 2.52
C LEU A 656 -12.62 16.62 2.77
N VAL A 657 -12.93 16.92 4.03
CA VAL A 657 -13.35 18.26 4.48
C VAL A 657 -12.44 18.71 5.60
N ASP A 658 -11.92 19.93 5.52
CA ASP A 658 -11.15 20.55 6.61
C ASP A 658 -12.04 21.36 7.58
N GLN A 659 -11.45 21.83 8.69
CA GLN A 659 -12.15 22.61 9.71
C GLN A 659 -12.65 23.98 9.22
N ASP A 660 -12.12 24.48 8.10
CA ASP A 660 -12.58 25.72 7.45
C ASP A 660 -13.73 25.46 6.45
N GLY A 661 -14.07 24.18 6.22
CA GLY A 661 -15.13 23.74 5.33
C GLY A 661 -14.71 23.66 3.86
N VAL A 662 -13.40 23.62 3.58
CA VAL A 662 -12.90 23.36 2.23
C VAL A 662 -13.06 21.88 1.93
N GLU A 663 -13.75 21.56 0.84
CA GLU A 663 -13.93 20.20 0.36
C GLU A 663 -12.95 19.91 -0.78
N SER A 664 -12.41 18.70 -0.80
CA SER A 664 -11.67 18.16 -1.95
C SER A 664 -12.13 16.73 -2.23
N THR A 665 -12.44 16.43 -3.49
CA THR A 665 -12.98 15.13 -3.91
C THR A 665 -12.05 14.46 -4.92
N VAL A 666 -11.72 13.20 -4.67
CA VAL A 666 -11.06 12.31 -5.62
C VAL A 666 -12.04 11.24 -6.07
N ASP A 667 -12.22 11.11 -7.38
CA ASP A 667 -12.94 9.99 -7.98
C ASP A 667 -11.92 8.90 -8.34
N PHE A 668 -12.09 7.71 -7.76
CA PHE A 668 -11.14 6.63 -7.92
C PHE A 668 -11.45 5.70 -9.10
N ALA A 669 -12.40 6.00 -9.99
CA ALA A 669 -12.79 5.12 -11.11
C ALA A 669 -11.65 4.68 -12.04
N ASP A 670 -10.61 5.51 -12.17
CA ASP A 670 -9.38 5.15 -12.91
C ASP A 670 -8.26 4.61 -12.02
N GLN A 671 -8.43 4.68 -10.70
CA GLN A 671 -7.43 4.27 -9.72
C GLN A 671 -7.69 2.87 -9.18
N ALA A 672 -8.95 2.52 -8.93
CA ALA A 672 -9.40 1.24 -8.41
C ALA A 672 -10.85 0.96 -8.86
N LEU A 673 -11.30 -0.28 -8.73
CA LEU A 673 -12.66 -0.67 -9.06
C LEU A 673 -13.16 -1.72 -8.07
N VAL A 674 -14.34 -1.49 -7.50
CA VAL A 674 -15.03 -2.51 -6.72
C VAL A 674 -15.72 -3.47 -7.70
N PRO A 675 -15.27 -4.73 -7.83
CA PRO A 675 -15.76 -5.63 -8.87
C PRO A 675 -17.24 -5.99 -8.67
N PHE A 676 -17.93 -6.24 -9.78
CA PHE A 676 -19.25 -6.87 -9.70
C PHE A 676 -19.06 -8.32 -9.24
N PRO A 677 -19.81 -8.82 -8.24
CA PRO A 677 -19.58 -10.16 -7.71
C PRO A 677 -19.69 -11.23 -8.79
N TYR A 678 -18.79 -12.22 -8.77
CA TYR A 678 -18.74 -13.25 -9.79
C TYR A 678 -20.11 -13.93 -9.97
N ALA A 679 -20.64 -13.90 -11.19
CA ALA A 679 -22.03 -14.20 -11.51
C ALA A 679 -22.38 -15.71 -11.50
N ARG A 680 -21.94 -16.42 -10.46
CA ARG A 680 -22.21 -17.83 -10.19
C ARG A 680 -23.63 -18.04 -9.66
N LEU A 681 -24.19 -19.22 -9.96
CA LEU A 681 -25.48 -19.69 -9.48
C LEU A 681 -25.28 -20.71 -8.34
N GLY A 682 -26.30 -20.91 -7.51
CA GLY A 682 -26.29 -21.85 -6.39
C GLY A 682 -26.67 -21.18 -5.06
N ASN A 683 -26.93 -21.99 -4.02
CA ASN A 683 -27.27 -21.54 -2.67
C ASN A 683 -28.36 -20.45 -2.58
N GLY A 684 -29.31 -20.43 -3.51
CA GLY A 684 -30.36 -19.41 -3.56
C GLY A 684 -30.74 -19.01 -4.99
N THR A 685 -31.64 -18.03 -5.12
CA THR A 685 -32.03 -17.42 -6.39
C THR A 685 -31.12 -16.24 -6.75
N GLY A 686 -30.97 -15.95 -8.04
CA GLY A 686 -30.13 -14.85 -8.54
C GLY A 686 -28.73 -15.32 -8.96
N ARG A 687 -27.86 -14.37 -9.29
CA ARG A 687 -26.47 -14.58 -9.71
C ARG A 687 -25.54 -13.70 -8.85
N GLY A 688 -24.38 -14.20 -8.50
CA GLY A 688 -23.46 -13.58 -7.54
C GLY A 688 -23.08 -14.59 -6.47
N TRP A 689 -21.87 -14.50 -5.93
CA TRP A 689 -21.36 -15.44 -4.94
C TRP A 689 -21.11 -14.76 -3.59
N ALA A 690 -19.97 -15.01 -2.93
CA ALA A 690 -19.56 -14.27 -1.75
C ALA A 690 -19.24 -12.81 -2.09
N ASN A 691 -19.50 -11.89 -1.16
CA ASN A 691 -19.10 -10.49 -1.32
C ASN A 691 -17.57 -10.40 -1.33
N GLU A 692 -17.05 -9.68 -2.31
CA GLU A 692 -15.62 -9.66 -2.63
C GLU A 692 -15.04 -8.33 -2.15
N PHE A 693 -14.52 -8.31 -0.92
CA PHE A 693 -13.90 -7.10 -0.39
C PHE A 693 -12.62 -6.78 -1.15
N VAL A 694 -12.47 -5.50 -1.45
CA VAL A 694 -11.27 -4.93 -2.03
C VAL A 694 -10.81 -3.74 -1.21
N THR A 695 -9.50 -3.49 -1.20
CA THR A 695 -8.93 -2.37 -0.46
C THR A 695 -8.60 -1.25 -1.41
N VAL A 696 -9.33 -0.15 -1.29
CA VAL A 696 -9.07 1.08 -2.04
C VAL A 696 -8.16 1.98 -1.21
N ARG A 697 -7.05 2.41 -1.79
CA ARG A 697 -6.10 3.35 -1.18
C ARG A 697 -5.92 4.57 -2.07
N ILE A 698 -6.20 5.75 -1.54
CA ILE A 698 -6.06 7.02 -2.27
C ILE A 698 -5.00 7.85 -1.57
N ASN A 699 -4.01 8.34 -2.32
CA ASN A 699 -2.97 9.21 -1.77
C ASN A 699 -3.59 10.53 -1.27
N LEU A 700 -3.30 10.89 -0.01
CA LEU A 700 -3.76 12.16 0.58
C LEU A 700 -3.23 13.37 -0.21
N ALA A 701 -2.06 13.21 -0.83
CA ALA A 701 -1.49 14.18 -1.75
C ALA A 701 -2.44 14.57 -2.89
N ASP A 702 -3.22 13.62 -3.42
CA ASP A 702 -4.08 13.84 -4.57
C ASP A 702 -5.23 14.82 -4.24
N PHE A 703 -5.66 14.88 -2.98
CA PHE A 703 -6.67 15.82 -2.52
C PHE A 703 -6.17 17.28 -2.51
N THR A 704 -4.86 17.51 -2.53
CA THR A 704 -4.28 18.86 -2.55
C THR A 704 -4.13 19.41 -3.98
N VAL A 705 -4.28 18.57 -5.00
CA VAL A 705 -4.09 18.97 -6.40
C VAL A 705 -5.18 19.95 -6.82
N GLY A 706 -4.78 21.20 -7.09
CA GLY A 706 -5.72 22.26 -7.45
C GLY A 706 -6.74 22.62 -6.36
N SER A 707 -6.47 22.26 -5.10
CA SER A 707 -7.33 22.52 -3.95
C SER A 707 -6.56 23.26 -2.84
N GLU A 708 -7.28 24.04 -2.04
CA GLU A 708 -6.72 24.76 -0.87
C GLU A 708 -6.90 23.97 0.44
N ILE A 709 -7.32 22.70 0.37
CA ILE A 709 -7.60 21.88 1.56
C ILE A 709 -6.39 21.77 2.50
N ASP A 710 -6.60 22.01 3.80
CA ASP A 710 -5.57 21.85 4.83
C ASP A 710 -5.62 20.47 5.48
N LEU A 711 -4.76 19.56 5.02
CA LEU A 711 -4.63 18.21 5.58
C LEU A 711 -4.21 18.20 7.07
N ALA A 712 -3.69 19.32 7.60
CA ALA A 712 -3.35 19.43 9.02
C ALA A 712 -4.56 19.71 9.94
N GLN A 713 -5.74 19.93 9.35
CA GLN A 713 -6.97 20.28 10.06
C GLN A 713 -8.18 19.57 9.45
N LEU A 714 -8.05 18.29 9.09
CA LEU A 714 -9.19 17.51 8.60
C LEU A 714 -10.28 17.40 9.66
N ALA A 715 -11.53 17.49 9.22
CA ALA A 715 -12.73 17.44 10.02
C ALA A 715 -13.65 16.27 9.66
N GLU A 716 -13.69 15.85 8.39
CA GLU A 716 -14.57 14.78 7.92
C GLU A 716 -13.93 14.01 6.75
N VAL A 717 -14.17 12.70 6.72
CA VAL A 717 -13.99 11.84 5.54
C VAL A 717 -15.36 11.37 5.08
N ARG A 718 -15.66 11.56 3.78
CA ARG A 718 -16.95 11.25 3.19
C ARG A 718 -16.80 10.37 1.94
N LEU A 719 -17.56 9.29 1.87
CA LEU A 719 -17.74 8.45 0.69
C LEU A 719 -19.04 8.89 0.01
N ASP A 720 -18.92 9.48 -1.18
CA ASP A 720 -20.00 10.10 -1.93
C ASP A 720 -20.46 9.20 -3.08
N PHE A 721 -21.76 8.90 -3.13
CA PHE A 721 -22.35 7.96 -4.09
C PHE A 721 -23.36 8.63 -5.04
N GLY A 722 -23.83 7.87 -6.03
CA GLY A 722 -24.84 8.32 -7.00
C GLY A 722 -24.26 8.86 -8.30
N GLU A 723 -25.13 9.30 -9.22
CA GLU A 723 -24.78 9.65 -10.61
C GLU A 723 -23.69 10.74 -10.71
N ALA A 724 -23.62 11.64 -9.73
CA ALA A 724 -22.63 12.71 -9.69
C ALA A 724 -21.22 12.22 -9.30
N HIS A 725 -21.12 11.03 -8.70
CA HIS A 725 -19.89 10.50 -8.11
C HIS A 725 -19.47 9.13 -8.65
N GLY A 726 -20.26 8.51 -9.53
CA GLY A 726 -19.94 7.19 -10.09
C GLY A 726 -21.21 6.41 -10.43
N ALA A 727 -21.39 5.25 -9.77
CA ALA A 727 -22.54 4.40 -10.02
C ALA A 727 -23.87 5.06 -9.55
N PRO A 728 -24.88 5.22 -10.43
CA PRO A 728 -26.15 5.88 -10.12
C PRO A 728 -27.03 5.08 -9.13
N SER A 729 -26.80 3.78 -9.01
CA SER A 729 -27.38 2.88 -8.02
C SER A 729 -26.33 1.87 -7.57
N GLY A 730 -26.52 1.30 -6.39
CA GLY A 730 -25.59 0.32 -5.86
C GLY A 730 -25.91 -0.11 -4.44
N ALA A 731 -25.23 -1.16 -4.01
CA ALA A 731 -25.25 -1.60 -2.62
C ALA A 731 -23.88 -2.14 -2.26
N VAL A 732 -23.36 -1.70 -1.13
CA VAL A 732 -21.98 -1.96 -0.72
C VAL A 732 -21.92 -2.40 0.74
N GLY A 733 -20.89 -3.17 1.06
CA GLY A 733 -20.42 -3.40 2.42
C GLY A 733 -19.10 -2.68 2.65
N LEU A 734 -18.90 -2.14 3.85
CA LEU A 734 -17.66 -1.55 4.35
C LEU A 734 -17.14 -2.38 5.53
N ASP A 735 -15.82 -2.56 5.58
CA ASP A 735 -15.13 -3.33 6.63
C ASP A 735 -14.04 -2.53 7.34
N SER A 736 -13.51 -1.46 6.74
CA SER A 736 -12.62 -0.53 7.44
C SER A 736 -12.54 0.81 6.72
N VAL A 737 -12.25 1.88 7.47
CA VAL A 737 -11.88 3.21 6.97
C VAL A 737 -10.77 3.78 7.87
N GLU A 738 -9.60 4.05 7.30
CA GLU A 738 -8.41 4.42 8.07
C GLU A 738 -7.41 5.27 7.28
N PHE A 739 -6.64 6.10 7.98
CA PHE A 739 -5.42 6.67 7.42
C PHE A 739 -4.27 5.68 7.56
N ALA A 740 -3.57 5.41 6.46
CA ALA A 740 -2.46 4.46 6.43
C ALA A 740 -1.16 5.11 5.93
N ARG A 741 -0.03 4.52 6.29
CA ARG A 741 1.30 4.89 5.78
C ARG A 741 1.72 4.09 4.56
#